data_AF-A0A416QX58-F1
#
_entry.id   AF-A0A416QX58-F1
#
_cell.length_a   1.000
_cell.length_b   1.000
_cell.length_c   1.000
_cell.angle_alpha   90.00
_cell.angle_beta   90.00
_cell.angle_gamma   90.00
#
_symmetry.space_group_name_H-M   'P 1'
#
loop_
_entity.id
_entity.type
_entity.pdbx_description
1 polymer ?
#
loop_
_entity_poly.entity_id
_entity_poly.type
_entity_poly.pdbx_seq_one_letter_code
_entity_poly.pdbx_strand_id
1 'polypeptide(L)'
;MKRMWKRMLAAAITAAFLIPASGCSGQAGPQEGGSAGEAGNGWTFPTGAAPETEYERAFWYGFGEEPERDREAVITEREMVDLLTAVIAASGGDVDGWSELTAGASEEEIYRDYGAMLLLYAAERMDATEFTDGFAPYLIGGRTDEDWDAFGTDIRGGYALFEEGEEQWDRTCDSISSQMEDGQELNYLNASQNYAISRLSLVTGAPLLDFSYDTFTMNLTEPLTYEAGAVAAVRLFESRPETAAQFPEDQAVTARAEELLQEGQARRDAILTSETKIVKSDTFVPGETYTGTAYYLSNDGDDGADGTSPETAWATIDRLNQAELNYGDAVFFRRGDVWRAVQVYTRPGVTYSAYGEGEKPRLYGSVENGGGEDKWSLWYEGDDGSKIWVYYRPMLDCGSIALGENLAAEKVQPFWNGETYQVLSNLWLTDQTEQAAEEQAALPEFDPAVHLTEDLTFFSQASNGLPDTLPIYLLGWVDTGGREQYCLTADGPLYLRCDQGNPGELYPDLEFLSPYAPFDGVQDDVVIDNLSVLYTGRNILSVAPECQGVLVQNCELGWGGGCSASYALDTITGYAAGVQRNGGVGGASSSHNTFRNNYVHETYQEGLGLETAIEFSGRTFDVTDVVVEGNVFYHCSAAMLYFNWDEEANPDHQFRNISFRDNYVFYSAMSNWTDNGEEVHGYTTGSFTIDGGPNMQDGTVEVRDNVFFAAGECLVYIRTYVPEYLPDFEGNCYAQFSDRVFLSSVSAPCYWSENVAEGVVDMLGDSSGEVLSLSRERWGDANW
;
A
#
# COMPACT_ATOMS: atom_id res chain seq x y z
N MET A 1 9.73 -12.17 -22.89
CA MET A 1 10.85 -13.12 -23.16
C MET A 1 12.06 -12.59 -22.39
N LYS A 2 12.52 -13.09 -21.24
CA LYS A 2 12.63 -14.46 -20.70
C LYS A 2 12.46 -14.42 -19.16
N ARG A 3 11.34 -14.92 -18.64
CA ARG A 3 11.28 -15.56 -17.31
C ARG A 3 10.60 -16.91 -17.54
N MET A 4 11.38 -17.87 -18.03
CA MET A 4 10.95 -19.26 -18.23
C MET A 4 12.06 -20.19 -17.75
N TRP A 5 11.66 -21.09 -16.83
CA TRP A 5 12.37 -22.27 -16.31
C TRP A 5 13.47 -22.05 -15.25
N LYS A 6 13.53 -22.80 -14.15
CA LYS A 6 12.66 -23.83 -13.55
C LYS A 6 13.27 -24.19 -12.18
N ARG A 7 12.47 -24.09 -11.10
CA ARG A 7 12.56 -25.02 -9.97
C ARG A 7 11.84 -26.30 -10.38
N MET A 8 12.41 -27.46 -10.09
CA MET A 8 11.63 -28.71 -9.97
C MET A 8 12.20 -29.64 -8.91
N LEU A 9 11.25 -30.12 -8.11
CA LEU A 9 11.17 -31.38 -7.36
C LEU A 9 11.68 -31.43 -5.90
N ALA A 10 10.71 -31.32 -4.98
CA ALA A 10 10.68 -32.05 -3.73
C ALA A 10 9.97 -33.40 -3.92
N ALA A 11 10.43 -34.45 -3.23
CA ALA A 11 9.57 -35.55 -2.76
C ALA A 11 10.23 -36.30 -1.59
N ALA A 12 9.44 -36.42 -0.52
CA ALA A 12 9.78 -36.90 0.83
C ALA A 12 9.88 -38.43 0.98
N ILE A 13 10.64 -38.90 1.98
CA ILE A 13 10.31 -40.11 2.79
C ILE A 13 10.78 -39.93 4.25
N THR A 14 9.82 -40.13 5.16
CA THR A 14 9.88 -40.18 6.62
C THR A 14 10.59 -41.44 7.15
N ALA A 15 11.37 -41.33 8.25
CA ALA A 15 11.30 -42.16 9.48
C ALA A 15 12.63 -42.29 10.26
N ALA A 16 12.59 -41.84 11.52
CA ALA A 16 13.21 -42.36 12.75
C ALA A 16 14.62 -43.02 12.72
N PHE A 17 15.56 -42.49 13.53
CA PHE A 17 16.13 -43.21 14.70
C PHE A 17 16.98 -42.28 15.58
N LEU A 18 16.74 -42.36 16.89
CA LEU A 18 17.56 -41.83 18.00
C LEU A 18 18.90 -42.59 18.13
N ILE A 19 19.95 -41.87 18.58
CA ILE A 19 20.94 -42.18 19.66
C ILE A 19 22.35 -41.64 19.29
N PRO A 20 23.07 -40.99 20.23
CA PRO A 20 24.34 -40.28 19.99
C PRO A 20 25.59 -41.11 20.35
N ALA A 21 26.76 -40.78 19.77
CA ALA A 21 28.10 -41.17 20.27
C ALA A 21 29.16 -40.24 19.65
N SER A 22 29.74 -39.28 20.38
CA SER A 22 31.02 -39.38 21.13
C SER A 22 32.14 -40.17 20.44
N GLY A 23 33.30 -39.53 20.19
CA GLY A 23 34.53 -40.29 19.89
C GLY A 23 35.72 -39.54 19.28
N CYS A 24 36.37 -38.71 20.11
CA CYS A 24 37.82 -38.46 20.17
C CYS A 24 38.79 -38.77 19.00
N SER A 25 39.58 -37.73 18.69
CA SER A 25 41.06 -37.69 18.63
C SER A 25 41.82 -38.30 17.44
N GLY A 26 42.73 -37.49 16.88
CA GLY A 26 43.86 -37.96 16.09
C GLY A 26 44.62 -36.82 15.38
N GLN A 27 45.56 -36.17 16.09
CA GLN A 27 46.60 -35.33 15.49
C GLN A 27 47.57 -36.18 14.65
N ALA A 28 47.89 -35.73 13.43
CA ALA A 28 49.20 -35.86 12.80
C ALA A 28 49.32 -34.89 11.61
N GLY A 29 50.26 -33.93 11.66
CA GLY A 29 50.76 -33.25 10.46
C GLY A 29 52.12 -33.85 10.04
N PRO A 30 52.87 -33.21 9.13
CA PRO A 30 52.48 -32.61 7.85
C PRO A 30 53.22 -33.33 6.70
N GLN A 31 52.67 -33.39 5.48
CA GLN A 31 53.47 -33.69 4.30
C GLN A 31 52.97 -32.93 3.07
N GLU A 32 53.89 -32.14 2.54
CA GLU A 32 53.83 -31.45 1.25
C GLU A 32 53.50 -32.42 0.12
N GLY A 33 52.55 -32.01 -0.72
CA GLY A 33 52.18 -32.69 -1.94
C GLY A 33 51.32 -31.76 -2.77
N GLY A 34 51.97 -30.89 -3.54
CA GLY A 34 51.29 -30.05 -4.52
C GLY A 34 50.54 -30.91 -5.53
N SER A 35 49.23 -30.72 -5.60
CA SER A 35 48.44 -30.97 -6.79
C SER A 35 47.74 -29.67 -7.12
N ALA A 36 48.06 -29.13 -8.29
CA ALA A 36 47.39 -27.99 -8.89
C ALA A 36 45.87 -28.21 -8.83
N GLY A 37 45.22 -27.47 -7.95
CA GLY A 37 43.78 -27.29 -7.94
C GLY A 37 43.44 -26.22 -8.96
N GLU A 38 42.49 -26.53 -9.84
CA GLU A 38 41.86 -25.60 -10.76
C GLU A 38 41.37 -24.37 -9.97
N ALA A 39 41.86 -23.20 -10.36
CA ALA A 39 41.48 -21.92 -9.77
C ALA A 39 40.06 -21.57 -10.24
N GLY A 40 39.07 -21.79 -9.37
CA GLY A 40 37.82 -21.04 -9.40
C GLY A 40 38.05 -19.73 -8.65
N ASN A 41 38.37 -18.66 -9.38
CA ASN A 41 38.42 -17.29 -8.84
C ASN A 41 36.98 -16.78 -8.61
N GLY A 42 36.30 -17.30 -7.60
CA GLY A 42 35.03 -16.73 -7.13
C GLY A 42 35.32 -15.82 -5.93
N TRP A 43 34.94 -14.55 -6.02
CA TRP A 43 34.82 -13.70 -4.84
C TRP A 43 33.84 -14.37 -3.86
N THR A 44 34.09 -14.23 -2.55
CA THR A 44 33.23 -14.78 -1.50
C THR A 44 32.94 -13.72 -0.46
N PHE A 45 31.69 -13.67 0.01
CA PHE A 45 31.29 -12.74 1.06
C PHE A 45 32.18 -12.90 2.31
N PRO A 46 32.73 -11.81 2.87
CA PRO A 46 33.64 -11.91 3.99
C PRO A 46 33.00 -12.52 5.24
N THR A 47 33.80 -13.23 6.04
CA THR A 47 33.33 -13.83 7.30
C THR A 47 33.73 -12.97 8.50
N GLY A 48 32.81 -12.71 9.43
CA GLY A 48 33.05 -11.91 10.64
C GLY A 48 32.00 -10.80 10.81
N ALA A 49 32.13 -10.00 11.87
CA ALA A 49 31.28 -8.83 12.04
C ALA A 49 31.69 -7.76 11.00
N ALA A 50 30.70 -7.20 10.29
CA ALA A 50 30.94 -6.11 9.37
C ALA A 50 31.35 -4.83 10.13
N PRO A 51 32.27 -4.02 9.61
CA PRO A 51 32.58 -2.71 10.15
C PRO A 51 31.36 -1.77 10.23
N GLU A 52 31.35 -0.88 11.23
CA GLU A 52 30.27 0.09 11.44
C GLU A 52 30.23 1.14 10.32
N THR A 53 31.38 1.64 9.87
CA THR A 53 31.44 2.67 8.83
C THR A 53 31.45 2.08 7.42
N GLU A 54 30.70 2.70 6.50
CA GLU A 54 30.67 2.31 5.07
C GLU A 54 32.07 2.31 4.45
N TYR A 55 32.91 3.29 4.80
CA TYR A 55 34.28 3.37 4.31
C TYR A 55 35.12 2.15 4.73
N GLU A 56 35.05 1.72 5.99
CA GLU A 56 35.75 0.52 6.45
C GLU A 56 35.20 -0.75 5.82
N ARG A 57 33.89 -0.79 5.52
CA ARG A 57 33.26 -1.91 4.80
C ARG A 57 33.83 -2.09 3.39
N ALA A 58 34.20 -1.02 2.69
CA ALA A 58 34.82 -1.10 1.37
C ALA A 58 36.04 -2.04 1.36
N PHE A 59 36.91 -1.92 2.37
CA PHE A 59 38.10 -2.78 2.51
C PHE A 59 37.76 -4.15 3.07
N TRP A 60 36.74 -4.26 3.91
CA TRP A 60 36.25 -5.55 4.41
C TRP A 60 35.72 -6.42 3.28
N TYR A 61 34.98 -5.84 2.32
CA TYR A 61 34.57 -6.52 1.08
C TYR A 61 35.71 -6.82 0.11
N GLY A 62 36.86 -6.14 0.29
CA GLY A 62 38.01 -6.26 -0.59
C GLY A 62 37.92 -5.40 -1.85
N PHE A 63 37.20 -4.28 -1.82
CA PHE A 63 37.09 -3.36 -2.95
C PHE A 63 38.33 -2.49 -3.14
N GLY A 64 39.03 -2.13 -2.05
CA GLY A 64 40.24 -1.30 -2.08
C GLY A 64 41.48 -2.02 -1.51
N GLU A 65 42.68 -1.61 -1.94
CA GLU A 65 43.93 -2.30 -1.59
C GLU A 65 44.48 -1.96 -0.19
N GLU A 66 44.29 -0.75 0.38
CA GLU A 66 44.72 -0.41 1.76
C GLU A 66 43.92 0.74 2.44
N PRO A 67 43.62 0.66 3.75
CA PRO A 67 42.95 1.72 4.52
C PRO A 67 43.83 2.94 4.86
N GLU A 68 45.08 3.00 4.37
CA GLU A 68 46.05 4.09 4.62
C GLU A 68 46.00 5.22 3.56
N ARG A 69 45.12 5.13 2.56
CA ARG A 69 44.87 6.21 1.59
C ARG A 69 44.31 7.45 2.30
N ASP A 70 44.80 8.63 1.93
CA ASP A 70 44.24 9.89 2.44
C ASP A 70 42.78 10.03 1.98
N ARG A 71 41.86 10.06 2.94
CA ARG A 71 40.40 10.04 2.73
C ARG A 71 39.89 11.28 2.01
N GLU A 72 40.49 12.42 2.30
CA GLU A 72 40.09 13.75 1.81
C GLU A 72 40.73 14.10 0.46
N ALA A 73 41.69 13.29 0.01
CA ALA A 73 42.28 13.49 -1.30
C ALA A 73 41.27 13.13 -2.39
N VAL A 74 41.38 13.83 -3.52
CA VAL A 74 40.55 13.55 -4.68
C VAL A 74 40.87 12.16 -5.23
N ILE A 75 39.83 11.40 -5.58
CA ILE A 75 39.97 10.08 -6.20
C ILE A 75 40.36 10.23 -7.67
N THR A 76 41.22 9.34 -8.16
CA THR A 76 41.52 9.28 -9.59
C THR A 76 40.49 8.44 -10.36
N GLU A 77 40.37 8.66 -11.67
CA GLU A 77 39.53 7.86 -12.56
C GLU A 77 39.89 6.36 -12.45
N ARG A 78 41.19 6.04 -12.43
CA ARG A 78 41.69 4.67 -12.22
C ARG A 78 41.27 4.09 -10.87
N GLU A 79 41.43 4.86 -9.78
CA GLU A 79 41.04 4.41 -8.43
C GLU A 79 39.55 4.09 -8.35
N MET A 80 38.68 4.93 -8.92
CA MET A 80 37.22 4.68 -8.95
C MET A 80 36.87 3.46 -9.81
N VAL A 81 37.50 3.31 -10.98
CA VAL A 81 37.31 2.15 -11.86
C VAL A 81 37.72 0.85 -11.17
N ASP A 82 38.81 0.85 -10.42
CA ASP A 82 39.30 -0.34 -9.71
C ASP A 82 38.34 -0.74 -8.57
N LEU A 83 37.83 0.23 -7.80
CA LEU A 83 36.78 0.00 -6.79
C LEU A 83 35.53 -0.64 -7.42
N LEU A 84 35.03 -0.07 -8.51
CA LEU A 84 33.84 -0.55 -9.20
C LEU A 84 34.06 -1.92 -9.87
N THR A 85 35.27 -2.19 -10.36
CA THR A 85 35.64 -3.51 -10.89
C THR A 85 35.47 -4.58 -9.82
N ALA A 86 35.92 -4.29 -8.60
CA ALA A 86 35.78 -5.21 -7.47
C ALA A 86 34.31 -5.38 -7.05
N VAL A 87 33.51 -4.32 -7.05
CA VAL A 87 32.06 -4.38 -6.80
C VAL A 87 31.34 -5.25 -7.82
N ILE A 88 31.58 -5.03 -9.12
CA ILE A 88 30.98 -5.82 -10.22
C ILE A 88 31.39 -7.29 -10.10
N ALA A 89 32.66 -7.56 -9.78
CA ALA A 89 33.13 -8.92 -9.56
C ALA A 89 32.43 -9.59 -8.37
N ALA A 90 32.28 -8.87 -7.25
CA ALA A 90 31.62 -9.35 -6.05
C ALA A 90 30.13 -9.61 -6.25
N SER A 91 29.46 -8.82 -7.09
CA SER A 91 28.06 -9.01 -7.44
C SER A 91 27.83 -10.07 -8.52
N GLY A 92 28.89 -10.68 -9.07
CA GLY A 92 28.79 -11.63 -10.17
C GLY A 92 28.41 -11.00 -11.52
N GLY A 93 28.66 -9.70 -11.69
CA GLY A 93 28.38 -8.93 -12.91
C GLY A 93 29.43 -9.10 -14.02
N ASP A 94 29.29 -8.30 -15.08
CA ASP A 94 30.12 -8.33 -16.30
C ASP A 94 31.45 -7.56 -16.14
N VAL A 95 32.43 -8.20 -15.50
CA VAL A 95 33.78 -7.64 -15.30
C VAL A 95 34.54 -7.47 -16.63
N ASP A 96 34.34 -8.38 -17.58
CA ASP A 96 35.04 -8.35 -18.87
C ASP A 96 34.58 -7.14 -19.69
N GLY A 97 33.26 -6.93 -19.79
CA GLY A 97 32.69 -5.75 -20.45
C GLY A 97 33.06 -4.44 -19.74
N TRP A 98 33.08 -4.42 -18.41
CA TRP A 98 33.58 -3.27 -17.65
C TRP A 98 35.06 -2.96 -17.93
N SER A 99 35.90 -3.98 -17.98
CA SER A 99 37.35 -3.83 -18.24
C SER A 99 37.62 -3.34 -19.65
N GLU A 100 36.81 -3.76 -20.64
CA GLU A 100 36.88 -3.24 -22.01
C GLU A 100 36.47 -1.76 -22.07
N LEU A 101 35.34 -1.41 -21.44
CA LEU A 101 34.82 -0.05 -21.36
C LEU A 101 35.83 0.92 -20.72
N THR A 102 36.49 0.48 -19.65
CA THR A 102 37.35 1.32 -18.81
C THR A 102 38.85 1.13 -19.07
N ALA A 103 39.22 0.45 -20.17
CA ALA A 103 40.62 0.18 -20.51
C ALA A 103 41.49 1.45 -20.58
N GLY A 104 40.87 2.59 -20.95
CA GLY A 104 41.51 3.89 -21.06
C GLY A 104 41.68 4.68 -19.75
N ALA A 105 41.24 4.16 -18.60
CA ALA A 105 41.18 4.94 -17.36
C ALA A 105 42.57 5.50 -16.95
N SER A 106 42.59 6.71 -16.43
CA SER A 106 43.78 7.52 -16.20
C SER A 106 43.99 7.80 -14.72
N GLU A 107 45.14 8.40 -14.39
CA GLU A 107 45.45 8.85 -13.03
C GLU A 107 44.96 10.29 -12.77
N GLU A 108 44.08 10.83 -13.64
CA GLU A 108 43.53 12.17 -13.46
C GLU A 108 42.45 12.14 -12.36
N GLU A 109 42.42 13.20 -11.56
CA GLU A 109 41.44 13.41 -10.49
C GLU A 109 40.05 13.68 -11.06
N ILE A 110 39.02 13.04 -10.50
CA ILE A 110 37.64 13.15 -10.99
C ILE A 110 36.72 13.92 -10.03
N TYR A 111 35.56 14.28 -10.55
CA TYR A 111 34.53 15.09 -9.89
C TYR A 111 33.28 14.25 -9.68
N ARG A 112 32.36 14.76 -8.86
CA ARG A 112 31.16 14.02 -8.45
C ARG A 112 30.24 13.67 -9.63
N ASP A 113 30.10 14.55 -10.62
CA ASP A 113 29.39 14.27 -11.88
C ASP A 113 29.95 13.05 -12.63
N TYR A 114 31.27 12.97 -12.76
CA TYR A 114 31.90 11.82 -13.41
C TYR A 114 31.77 10.54 -12.55
N GLY A 115 31.88 10.67 -11.23
CA GLY A 115 31.65 9.58 -10.29
C GLY A 115 30.24 8.98 -10.42
N ALA A 116 29.21 9.82 -10.51
CA ALA A 116 27.82 9.39 -10.72
C ALA A 116 27.67 8.57 -12.00
N MET A 117 28.27 9.02 -13.10
CA MET A 117 28.22 8.31 -14.38
C MET A 117 28.95 6.96 -14.32
N LEU A 118 30.11 6.88 -13.68
CA LEU A 118 30.82 5.62 -13.47
C LEU A 118 29.97 4.63 -12.64
N LEU A 119 29.26 5.11 -11.61
CA LEU A 119 28.35 4.29 -10.80
C LEU A 119 27.19 3.72 -11.64
N LEU A 120 26.54 4.55 -12.49
CA LEU A 120 25.46 4.09 -13.36
C LEU A 120 25.95 3.05 -14.38
N TYR A 121 27.07 3.31 -15.04
CA TYR A 121 27.64 2.32 -15.97
C TYR A 121 28.05 1.02 -15.26
N ALA A 122 28.55 1.09 -14.02
CA ALA A 122 28.83 -0.10 -13.23
C ALA A 122 27.54 -0.85 -12.88
N ALA A 123 26.47 -0.15 -12.51
CA ALA A 123 25.17 -0.74 -12.21
C ALA A 123 24.58 -1.52 -13.40
N GLU A 124 24.77 -1.04 -14.64
CA GLU A 124 24.38 -1.79 -15.84
C GLU A 124 25.12 -3.13 -15.97
N ARG A 125 26.40 -3.17 -15.57
CA ARG A 125 27.18 -4.42 -15.55
C ARG A 125 26.77 -5.35 -14.40
N MET A 126 26.07 -4.82 -13.40
CA MET A 126 25.56 -5.57 -12.25
C MET A 126 24.11 -6.03 -12.42
N ASP A 127 23.40 -5.56 -13.46
CA ASP A 127 21.93 -5.68 -13.59
C ASP A 127 21.20 -5.02 -12.40
N ALA A 128 21.62 -3.80 -12.04
CA ALA A 128 21.20 -3.09 -10.82
C ALA A 128 20.75 -1.63 -11.08
N THR A 129 20.22 -1.35 -12.27
CA THR A 129 19.81 0.02 -12.68
C THR A 129 18.41 0.43 -12.19
N GLU A 130 17.64 -0.48 -11.62
CA GLU A 130 16.34 -0.16 -11.02
C GLU A 130 16.51 0.81 -9.84
N PHE A 131 15.60 1.78 -9.66
CA PHE A 131 15.57 2.58 -8.44
C PHE A 131 15.21 1.72 -7.22
N THR A 132 15.56 2.16 -6.01
CA THR A 132 15.38 1.33 -4.78
C THR A 132 13.92 1.15 -4.36
N ASP A 133 12.98 1.77 -5.07
CA ASP A 133 11.56 1.53 -4.89
C ASP A 133 10.76 1.47 -6.20
N GLY A 134 11.40 1.14 -7.33
CA GLY A 134 10.79 1.39 -8.66
C GLY A 134 10.59 2.89 -8.98
N PHE A 135 10.73 3.76 -7.98
CA PHE A 135 10.69 5.21 -8.05
C PHE A 135 11.80 5.83 -7.18
N ALA A 136 12.04 7.11 -7.39
CA ALA A 136 13.14 7.86 -6.81
C ALA A 136 12.67 8.73 -5.64
N PRO A 137 13.04 8.44 -4.38
CA PRO A 137 12.55 9.19 -3.21
C PRO A 137 12.83 10.69 -3.24
N TYR A 138 13.91 11.09 -3.93
CA TYR A 138 14.32 12.48 -4.11
C TYR A 138 13.67 13.16 -5.32
N LEU A 139 13.01 12.39 -6.20
CA LEU A 139 12.14 12.87 -7.27
C LEU A 139 10.66 12.91 -6.85
N ILE A 140 10.33 12.59 -5.58
CA ILE A 140 8.97 12.73 -5.02
C ILE A 140 8.66 14.22 -4.85
N GLY A 141 8.64 14.92 -5.98
CA GLY A 141 8.50 16.34 -6.06
C GLY A 141 7.20 16.81 -5.42
N GLY A 142 7.17 18.09 -5.11
CA GLY A 142 6.02 18.78 -4.54
C GLY A 142 6.40 19.97 -3.68
N ARG A 143 7.67 20.07 -3.29
CA ARG A 143 8.17 21.33 -2.77
C ARG A 143 8.08 22.39 -3.85
N THR A 144 7.21 23.37 -3.64
CA THR A 144 7.05 24.50 -4.57
C THR A 144 8.32 25.34 -4.75
N ASP A 145 9.35 25.10 -3.93
CA ASP A 145 10.67 25.72 -3.97
C ASP A 145 11.78 24.81 -4.50
N GLU A 146 11.45 23.69 -5.15
CA GLU A 146 12.41 22.86 -5.89
C GLU A 146 13.13 23.67 -6.98
N ASP A 147 14.46 23.56 -7.01
CA ASP A 147 15.30 24.20 -8.02
C ASP A 147 15.91 23.13 -8.94
N TRP A 148 15.06 22.53 -9.78
CA TRP A 148 15.48 21.53 -10.78
C TRP A 148 16.54 22.07 -11.75
N ASP A 149 16.58 23.40 -11.94
CA ASP A 149 17.67 24.05 -12.66
C ASP A 149 18.99 23.91 -11.86
N ALA A 150 19.02 24.17 -10.56
CA ALA A 150 20.20 23.94 -9.71
C ALA A 150 20.65 22.48 -9.69
N PHE A 151 19.70 21.53 -9.71
CA PHE A 151 20.01 20.10 -9.81
C PHE A 151 20.71 19.75 -11.14
N GLY A 152 20.16 20.22 -12.26
CA GLY A 152 20.61 19.85 -13.61
C GLY A 152 21.70 20.73 -14.23
N THR A 153 22.06 21.87 -13.62
CA THR A 153 23.00 22.84 -14.25
C THR A 153 24.40 22.86 -13.67
N ASP A 154 24.67 22.15 -12.56
CA ASP A 154 25.99 22.08 -11.93
C ASP A 154 26.87 21.01 -12.60
N ILE A 155 27.26 21.23 -13.86
CA ILE A 155 27.99 20.21 -14.65
C ILE A 155 29.37 20.71 -15.03
N ARG A 156 30.42 19.92 -14.76
CA ARG A 156 31.81 20.27 -15.08
C ARG A 156 32.22 19.79 -16.47
N GLY A 157 31.89 18.56 -16.82
CA GLY A 157 32.40 17.89 -18.03
C GLY A 157 33.83 17.35 -17.87
N GLY A 158 34.37 16.74 -18.94
CA GLY A 158 35.70 16.12 -18.93
C GLY A 158 35.65 14.63 -18.62
N TYR A 159 34.76 13.90 -19.30
CA TYR A 159 34.46 12.51 -19.04
C TYR A 159 35.28 11.60 -19.96
N ALA A 160 36.60 11.51 -19.75
CA ALA A 160 37.53 10.96 -20.76
C ALA A 160 37.11 9.60 -21.37
N LEU A 161 36.54 8.68 -20.58
CA LEU A 161 36.03 7.39 -21.05
C LEU A 161 34.70 7.47 -21.84
N PHE A 162 33.93 8.54 -21.65
CA PHE A 162 32.56 8.70 -22.16
C PHE A 162 32.38 9.97 -23.02
N GLU A 163 33.43 10.67 -23.44
CA GLU A 163 33.31 11.85 -24.33
C GLU A 163 33.06 11.47 -25.80
N GLU A 164 33.61 10.34 -26.27
CA GLU A 164 33.53 9.91 -27.66
C GLU A 164 33.31 8.39 -27.73
N GLY A 165 32.58 7.92 -28.75
CA GLY A 165 32.40 6.49 -29.03
C GLY A 165 30.96 6.00 -28.84
N GLU A 166 30.76 4.69 -28.78
CA GLU A 166 29.42 4.09 -28.62
C GLU A 166 28.83 4.31 -27.22
N GLU A 167 29.69 4.60 -26.23
CA GLU A 167 29.37 4.75 -24.81
C GLU A 167 29.42 6.22 -24.37
N GLN A 168 29.22 7.14 -25.32
CA GLN A 168 29.29 8.57 -25.06
C GLN A 168 28.14 9.04 -24.15
N TRP A 169 28.41 10.00 -23.27
CA TRP A 169 27.49 10.43 -22.22
C TRP A 169 26.20 11.10 -22.72
N ASP A 170 26.21 11.67 -23.93
CA ASP A 170 25.07 12.40 -24.51
C ASP A 170 24.05 11.46 -25.19
N ARG A 171 24.34 10.15 -25.26
CA ARG A 171 23.40 9.15 -25.76
C ARG A 171 22.27 8.92 -24.77
N THR A 172 21.10 8.53 -25.28
CA THR A 172 19.96 8.11 -24.46
C THR A 172 20.35 6.93 -23.56
N CYS A 173 20.03 7.05 -22.28
CA CYS A 173 20.18 6.00 -21.29
C CYS A 173 18.87 5.24 -21.18
N ASP A 174 18.74 4.15 -21.94
CA ASP A 174 17.50 3.37 -22.01
C ASP A 174 17.11 2.78 -20.64
N SER A 175 18.10 2.36 -19.84
CA SER A 175 17.91 1.71 -18.54
C SER A 175 17.23 2.61 -17.51
N ILE A 176 17.53 3.92 -17.53
CA ILE A 176 16.88 4.90 -16.65
C ILE A 176 15.67 5.53 -17.33
N SER A 177 15.75 5.87 -18.62
CA SER A 177 14.62 6.50 -19.34
C SER A 177 13.38 5.61 -19.35
N SER A 178 13.53 4.27 -19.33
CA SER A 178 12.39 3.35 -19.24
C SER A 178 11.68 3.37 -17.88
N GLN A 179 12.27 3.99 -16.87
CA GLN A 179 11.72 4.13 -15.51
C GLN A 179 11.18 5.55 -15.25
N MET A 180 11.37 6.50 -16.17
CA MET A 180 10.90 7.87 -16.01
C MET A 180 9.44 7.99 -16.46
N GLU A 181 8.70 8.88 -15.80
CA GLU A 181 7.34 9.25 -16.19
C GLU A 181 7.31 9.95 -17.57
N ASP A 182 6.15 9.92 -18.22
CA ASP A 182 5.85 10.59 -19.51
C ASP A 182 6.81 10.27 -20.67
N GLY A 183 7.56 9.17 -20.59
CA GLY A 183 8.50 8.76 -21.63
C GLY A 183 9.67 9.74 -21.79
N GLN A 184 10.06 10.42 -20.72
CA GLN A 184 11.20 11.32 -20.73
C GLN A 184 12.50 10.59 -21.11
N GLU A 185 13.11 11.01 -22.22
CA GLU A 185 14.43 10.51 -22.63
C GLU A 185 15.53 11.28 -21.91
N LEU A 186 16.29 10.59 -21.07
CA LEU A 186 17.46 11.12 -20.39
C LEU A 186 18.74 10.63 -21.07
N ASN A 187 19.70 11.53 -21.24
CA ASN A 187 21.07 11.11 -21.56
C ASN A 187 21.76 10.52 -20.32
N TYR A 188 22.89 9.84 -20.50
CA TYR A 188 23.61 9.21 -19.38
C TYR A 188 24.03 10.19 -18.28
N LEU A 189 24.36 11.43 -18.65
CA LEU A 189 24.72 12.45 -17.68
C LEU A 189 23.56 12.75 -16.72
N ASN A 190 22.39 13.09 -17.25
CA ASN A 190 21.20 13.37 -16.43
C ASN A 190 20.69 12.10 -15.73
N ALA A 191 20.68 10.97 -16.43
CA ALA A 191 20.28 9.68 -15.88
C ALA A 191 21.13 9.29 -14.67
N SER A 192 22.44 9.54 -14.72
CA SER A 192 23.37 9.21 -13.62
C SER A 192 23.13 10.02 -12.35
N GLN A 193 22.71 11.29 -12.49
CA GLN A 193 22.37 12.14 -11.35
C GLN A 193 21.12 11.61 -10.65
N ASN A 194 20.06 11.34 -11.42
CA ASN A 194 18.83 10.72 -10.92
C ASN A 194 19.13 9.37 -10.24
N TYR A 195 19.91 8.51 -10.89
CA TYR A 195 20.26 7.19 -10.35
C TYR A 195 21.04 7.27 -9.03
N ALA A 196 22.04 8.15 -8.95
CA ALA A 196 22.92 8.22 -7.79
C ALA A 196 22.22 8.67 -6.49
N ILE A 197 21.13 9.45 -6.59
CA ILE A 197 20.32 9.80 -5.42
C ILE A 197 19.20 8.78 -5.18
N SER A 198 18.73 8.09 -6.22
CA SER A 198 17.51 7.26 -6.14
C SER A 198 17.78 5.78 -5.88
N ARG A 199 19.03 5.34 -6.03
CA ARG A 199 19.49 4.04 -5.57
C ARG A 199 20.05 4.17 -4.15
N LEU A 200 19.43 3.51 -3.19
CA LEU A 200 19.80 3.53 -1.79
C LEU A 200 20.52 2.25 -1.39
N SER A 201 21.45 2.37 -0.44
CA SER A 201 21.90 1.20 0.32
C SER A 201 20.74 0.62 1.11
N LEU A 202 20.45 -0.67 0.96
CA LEU A 202 19.41 -1.34 1.75
C LEU A 202 19.86 -1.59 3.20
N VAL A 203 21.14 -1.36 3.50
CA VAL A 203 21.75 -1.50 4.83
C VAL A 203 21.68 -0.20 5.63
N THR A 204 21.96 0.94 4.99
CA THR A 204 22.03 2.26 5.67
C THR A 204 20.91 3.21 5.28
N GLY A 205 20.18 2.96 4.19
CA GLY A 205 19.19 3.90 3.64
C GLY A 205 19.79 5.06 2.85
N ALA A 206 21.11 5.18 2.78
CA ALA A 206 21.77 6.34 2.20
C ALA A 206 21.87 6.24 0.66
N PRO A 207 21.78 7.37 -0.06
CA PRO A 207 21.95 7.43 -1.52
C PRO A 207 23.40 7.14 -1.91
N LEU A 208 23.65 6.74 -3.16
CA LEU A 208 25.03 6.48 -3.63
C LEU A 208 25.93 7.70 -3.50
N LEU A 209 25.38 8.90 -3.75
CA LEU A 209 26.05 10.18 -3.53
C LEU A 209 25.14 11.12 -2.73
N ASP A 210 25.74 11.84 -1.79
CA ASP A 210 24.98 12.76 -0.94
C ASP A 210 24.32 13.89 -1.73
N PHE A 211 23.10 14.24 -1.31
CA PHE A 211 22.27 15.30 -1.88
C PHE A 211 21.79 16.24 -0.77
N SER A 212 21.84 17.55 -1.03
CA SER A 212 21.35 18.56 -0.09
C SER A 212 19.96 19.03 -0.51
N TYR A 213 18.95 18.76 0.32
CA TYR A 213 17.59 19.27 0.12
C TYR A 213 17.48 20.80 0.27
N ASP A 214 18.34 21.42 1.08
CA ASP A 214 18.32 22.87 1.31
C ASP A 214 18.77 23.67 0.09
N THR A 215 19.77 23.13 -0.62
CA THR A 215 20.38 23.77 -1.79
C THR A 215 19.99 23.09 -3.10
N PHE A 216 19.22 22.00 -3.01
CA PHE A 216 18.78 21.17 -4.12
C PHE A 216 19.91 20.76 -5.08
N THR A 217 21.05 20.36 -4.51
CA THR A 217 22.26 20.01 -5.29
C THR A 217 23.01 18.83 -4.70
N MET A 218 23.65 18.06 -5.58
CA MET A 218 24.63 17.03 -5.22
C MET A 218 26.08 17.56 -5.18
N ASN A 219 26.27 18.87 -5.39
CA ASN A 219 27.56 19.54 -5.55
C ASN A 219 28.43 18.87 -6.63
N LEU A 220 27.82 18.62 -7.79
CA LEU A 220 28.37 17.81 -8.88
C LEU A 220 29.71 18.33 -9.42
N THR A 221 29.95 19.64 -9.36
CA THR A 221 31.22 20.25 -9.80
C THR A 221 32.34 20.22 -8.74
N GLU A 222 32.09 19.68 -7.54
CA GLU A 222 33.10 19.51 -6.51
C GLU A 222 33.94 18.23 -6.72
N PRO A 223 35.23 18.22 -6.32
CA PRO A 223 36.06 17.03 -6.41
C PRO A 223 35.47 15.86 -5.62
N LEU A 224 35.48 14.66 -6.20
CA LEU A 224 35.06 13.46 -5.48
C LEU A 224 36.22 12.98 -4.60
N THR A 225 36.03 12.96 -3.28
CA THR A 225 37.05 12.44 -2.36
C THR A 225 37.14 10.92 -2.46
N TYR A 226 38.30 10.35 -2.10
CA TYR A 226 38.49 8.91 -2.07
C TYR A 226 37.50 8.22 -1.12
N GLU A 227 37.24 8.80 0.05
CA GLU A 227 36.23 8.28 0.98
C GLU A 227 34.83 8.26 0.37
N ALA A 228 34.39 9.36 -0.25
CA ALA A 228 33.08 9.42 -0.90
C ALA A 228 32.96 8.41 -2.05
N GLY A 229 34.00 8.24 -2.88
CA GLY A 229 34.01 7.25 -3.96
C GLY A 229 33.92 5.80 -3.44
N ALA A 230 34.68 5.47 -2.40
CA ALA A 230 34.63 4.15 -1.77
C ALA A 230 33.28 3.87 -1.09
N VAL A 231 32.71 4.87 -0.40
CA VAL A 231 31.37 4.78 0.21
C VAL A 231 30.31 4.58 -0.87
N ALA A 232 30.35 5.33 -1.97
CA ALA A 232 29.41 5.18 -3.08
C ALA A 232 29.45 3.77 -3.70
N ALA A 233 30.66 3.22 -3.89
CA ALA A 233 30.85 1.85 -4.37
C ALA A 233 30.26 0.80 -3.39
N VAL A 234 30.44 1.01 -2.09
CA VAL A 234 29.81 0.17 -1.05
C VAL A 234 28.29 0.28 -1.09
N ARG A 235 27.73 1.48 -1.14
CA ARG A 235 26.29 1.69 -1.19
C ARG A 235 25.68 1.06 -2.44
N LEU A 236 26.37 1.09 -3.59
CA LEU A 236 25.93 0.41 -4.80
C LEU A 236 25.89 -1.12 -4.59
N PHE A 237 26.90 -1.70 -3.96
CA PHE A 237 26.91 -3.12 -3.63
C PHE A 237 25.82 -3.51 -2.61
N GLU A 238 25.64 -2.70 -1.58
CA GLU A 238 24.65 -2.87 -0.49
C GLU A 238 23.22 -2.53 -0.92
N SER A 239 23.04 -1.88 -2.05
CA SER A 239 21.72 -1.65 -2.65
C SER A 239 21.07 -2.94 -3.17
N ARG A 240 21.79 -4.06 -3.23
CA ARG A 240 21.28 -5.34 -3.71
C ARG A 240 20.62 -6.14 -2.59
N PRO A 241 19.42 -6.70 -2.80
CA PRO A 241 18.76 -7.52 -1.78
C PRO A 241 19.62 -8.69 -1.28
N GLU A 242 20.38 -9.34 -2.16
CA GLU A 242 21.22 -10.48 -1.76
C GLU A 242 22.37 -10.08 -0.82
N THR A 243 22.88 -8.85 -0.98
CA THR A 243 23.91 -8.26 -0.13
C THR A 243 23.29 -7.85 1.21
N ALA A 244 22.17 -7.13 1.16
CA ALA A 244 21.46 -6.65 2.33
C ALA A 244 21.04 -7.79 3.28
N ALA A 245 20.63 -8.94 2.71
CA ALA A 245 20.31 -10.16 3.44
C ALA A 245 21.45 -10.69 4.33
N GLN A 246 22.71 -10.29 4.06
CA GLN A 246 23.86 -10.67 4.89
C GLN A 246 24.01 -9.80 6.16
N PHE A 247 23.27 -8.68 6.23
CA PHE A 247 23.26 -7.77 7.37
C PHE A 247 22.03 -8.06 8.22
N PRO A 248 22.18 -8.81 9.33
CA PRO A 248 21.05 -9.05 10.21
C PRO A 248 20.58 -7.71 10.80
N GLU A 249 19.27 -7.52 10.79
CA GLU A 249 18.61 -6.43 11.52
C GLU A 249 19.05 -6.45 12.99
N ASP A 250 19.11 -5.26 13.60
CA ASP A 250 19.44 -5.11 15.01
C ASP A 250 18.52 -5.99 15.87
N GLN A 251 19.10 -6.78 16.78
CA GLN A 251 18.33 -7.72 17.60
C GLN A 251 17.27 -7.04 18.47
N ALA A 252 17.52 -5.80 18.92
CA ALA A 252 16.54 -5.02 19.66
C ALA A 252 15.40 -4.55 18.75
N VAL A 253 15.71 -4.09 17.53
CA VAL A 253 14.69 -3.73 16.52
C VAL A 253 13.84 -4.96 16.19
N THR A 254 14.49 -6.09 15.92
CA THR A 254 13.83 -7.36 15.67
C THR A 254 12.90 -7.76 16.82
N ALA A 255 13.39 -7.72 18.07
CA ALA A 255 12.61 -8.13 19.22
C ALA A 255 11.42 -7.19 19.45
N ARG A 256 11.61 -5.89 19.21
CA ARG A 256 10.56 -4.88 19.29
C ARG A 256 9.50 -5.06 18.21
N ALA A 257 9.91 -5.29 16.96
CA ALA A 257 8.99 -5.59 15.86
C ALA A 257 8.19 -6.88 16.10
N GLU A 258 8.82 -7.92 16.65
CA GLU A 258 8.15 -9.17 17.07
C GLU A 258 7.11 -8.92 18.17
N GLU A 259 7.42 -8.05 19.15
CA GLU A 259 6.49 -7.64 20.19
C GLU A 259 5.30 -6.88 19.62
N LEU A 260 5.54 -5.87 18.77
CA LEU A 260 4.48 -5.08 18.13
C LEU A 260 3.52 -5.95 17.32
N LEU A 261 4.05 -6.87 16.51
CA LEU A 261 3.23 -7.81 15.73
C LEU A 261 2.37 -8.70 16.64
N GLN A 262 2.94 -9.22 17.72
CA GLN A 262 2.21 -10.04 18.70
C GLN A 262 1.13 -9.25 19.44
N GLU A 263 1.41 -8.00 19.81
CA GLU A 263 0.43 -7.11 20.44
C GLU A 263 -0.74 -6.81 19.49
N GLY A 264 -0.45 -6.50 18.23
CA GLY A 264 -1.43 -6.29 17.18
C GLY A 264 -2.33 -7.51 16.96
N GLN A 265 -1.72 -8.70 16.80
CA GLN A 265 -2.44 -9.98 16.67
C GLN A 265 -3.30 -10.26 17.90
N ALA A 266 -2.76 -10.07 19.11
CA ALA A 266 -3.51 -10.30 20.34
C ALA A 266 -4.72 -9.36 20.46
N ARG A 267 -4.58 -8.09 20.02
CA ARG A 267 -5.67 -7.12 20.01
C ARG A 267 -6.72 -7.49 18.97
N ARG A 268 -6.32 -7.86 17.74
CA ARG A 268 -7.21 -8.40 16.70
C ARG A 268 -8.01 -9.58 17.23
N ASP A 269 -7.34 -10.58 17.78
CA ASP A 269 -7.98 -11.80 18.26
C ASP A 269 -8.95 -11.52 19.42
N ALA A 270 -8.59 -10.58 20.31
CA ALA A 270 -9.47 -10.13 21.38
C ALA A 270 -10.73 -9.41 20.84
N ILE A 271 -10.60 -8.63 19.76
CA ILE A 271 -11.73 -7.98 19.09
C ILE A 271 -12.62 -9.04 18.44
N LEU A 272 -12.06 -9.95 17.64
CA LEU A 272 -12.79 -11.01 16.94
C LEU A 272 -13.56 -11.93 17.89
N THR A 273 -12.95 -12.26 19.05
CA THR A 273 -13.56 -13.16 20.04
C THR A 273 -14.38 -12.43 21.13
N SER A 274 -14.47 -11.10 21.07
CA SER A 274 -15.21 -10.33 22.08
C SER A 274 -16.69 -10.69 22.13
N GLU A 275 -17.26 -10.64 23.34
CA GLU A 275 -18.68 -10.81 23.58
C GLU A 275 -19.41 -9.46 23.69
N THR A 276 -20.70 -9.44 23.36
CA THR A 276 -21.58 -8.30 23.60
C THR A 276 -21.73 -8.05 25.10
N LYS A 277 -21.37 -6.85 25.55
CA LYS A 277 -21.48 -6.41 26.95
C LYS A 277 -22.64 -5.45 27.21
N ILE A 278 -23.38 -5.10 26.16
CA ILE A 278 -24.50 -4.14 26.23
C ILE A 278 -25.66 -4.74 27.04
N VAL A 279 -26.17 -3.99 28.01
CA VAL A 279 -27.24 -4.46 28.92
C VAL A 279 -28.41 -3.46 29.02
N LYS A 280 -29.59 -3.95 29.41
CA LYS A 280 -30.74 -3.07 29.66
C LYS A 280 -30.53 -2.21 30.90
N SER A 281 -30.83 -0.91 30.80
CA SER A 281 -30.76 0.05 31.92
C SER A 281 -31.84 1.12 31.82
N ASP A 282 -31.96 1.96 32.86
CA ASP A 282 -32.83 3.15 32.87
C ASP A 282 -32.18 4.37 32.20
N THR A 283 -30.88 4.30 31.90
CA THR A 283 -30.10 5.36 31.24
C THR A 283 -29.43 4.79 30.00
N PHE A 284 -29.53 5.51 28.88
CA PHE A 284 -28.84 5.17 27.64
C PHE A 284 -27.40 5.68 27.73
N VAL A 285 -26.46 4.77 27.55
CA VAL A 285 -25.03 5.04 27.47
C VAL A 285 -24.53 4.30 26.22
N PRO A 286 -24.14 5.01 25.15
CA PRO A 286 -23.70 4.39 23.90
C PRO A 286 -22.64 3.31 24.14
N GLY A 287 -22.87 2.11 23.60
CA GLY A 287 -21.93 0.98 23.73
C GLY A 287 -21.97 0.23 25.06
N GLU A 288 -22.77 0.67 26.04
CA GLU A 288 -22.89 0.02 27.35
C GLU A 288 -24.33 -0.39 27.67
N THR A 289 -25.31 0.45 27.36
CA THR A 289 -26.70 0.20 27.73
C THR A 289 -27.71 0.60 26.68
N TYR A 290 -28.83 -0.13 26.65
CA TYR A 290 -30.05 0.25 25.95
C TYR A 290 -31.20 0.43 26.95
N THR A 291 -32.22 1.22 26.61
CA THR A 291 -33.32 1.57 27.54
C THR A 291 -34.67 1.02 27.10
N GLY A 292 -34.84 0.81 25.80
CA GLY A 292 -36.07 0.42 25.15
C GLY A 292 -36.30 -1.09 25.08
N THR A 293 -36.93 -1.50 23.99
CA THR A 293 -37.23 -2.90 23.67
C THR A 293 -36.02 -3.52 22.97
N ALA A 294 -35.71 -4.77 23.31
CA ALA A 294 -34.75 -5.57 22.57
C ALA A 294 -35.50 -6.40 21.52
N TYR A 295 -35.04 -6.33 20.28
CA TYR A 295 -35.49 -7.15 19.17
C TYR A 295 -34.39 -8.13 18.76
N TYR A 296 -34.77 -9.32 18.29
CA TYR A 296 -33.86 -10.40 17.99
C TYR A 296 -34.04 -10.87 16.55
N LEU A 297 -32.93 -11.14 15.87
CA LEU A 297 -32.91 -11.71 14.52
C LEU A 297 -32.19 -13.06 14.52
N SER A 298 -32.70 -14.00 13.70
CA SER A 298 -32.13 -15.33 13.50
C SER A 298 -32.58 -15.85 12.15
N ASN A 299 -31.70 -16.49 11.37
CA ASN A 299 -32.12 -17.12 10.10
C ASN A 299 -33.14 -18.28 10.31
N ASP A 300 -33.24 -18.81 11.54
CA ASP A 300 -34.25 -19.81 11.94
C ASP A 300 -35.53 -19.16 12.53
N GLY A 301 -35.64 -17.83 12.50
CA GLY A 301 -36.74 -17.07 13.08
C GLY A 301 -38.07 -17.14 12.31
N ASP A 302 -39.03 -16.32 12.73
CA ASP A 302 -40.35 -16.14 12.08
C ASP A 302 -40.73 -14.66 12.03
N ASP A 303 -40.87 -14.10 10.82
CA ASP A 303 -41.23 -12.69 10.61
C ASP A 303 -42.66 -12.34 11.08
N GLY A 304 -43.50 -13.35 11.33
CA GLY A 304 -44.81 -13.20 11.97
C GLY A 304 -44.77 -13.10 13.50
N ALA A 305 -43.62 -13.37 14.12
CA ALA A 305 -43.43 -13.30 15.57
C ALA A 305 -43.17 -11.86 16.06
N ASP A 306 -43.20 -11.67 17.38
CA ASP A 306 -43.02 -10.34 17.98
C ASP A 306 -41.57 -9.82 17.93
N GLY A 307 -40.58 -10.69 17.76
CA GLY A 307 -39.16 -10.33 17.72
C GLY A 307 -38.55 -10.03 19.07
N THR A 308 -39.28 -10.13 20.19
CA THR A 308 -38.86 -9.57 21.50
C THR A 308 -38.12 -10.54 22.42
N SER A 309 -37.84 -11.75 21.93
CA SER A 309 -36.99 -12.75 22.59
C SER A 309 -36.22 -13.57 21.55
N PRO A 310 -35.12 -14.25 21.92
CA PRO A 310 -34.43 -15.19 21.03
C PRO A 310 -35.36 -16.25 20.42
N GLU A 311 -36.35 -16.74 21.18
CA GLU A 311 -37.31 -17.76 20.72
C GLU A 311 -38.38 -17.21 19.77
N THR A 312 -38.55 -15.89 19.73
CA THR A 312 -39.51 -15.18 18.86
C THR A 312 -38.82 -14.27 17.85
N ALA A 313 -37.53 -14.51 17.57
CA ALA A 313 -36.72 -13.72 16.67
C ALA A 313 -37.30 -13.62 15.25
N TRP A 314 -37.09 -12.48 14.58
CA TRP A 314 -37.42 -12.29 13.17
C TRP A 314 -36.44 -13.04 12.26
N ALA A 315 -36.95 -13.51 11.12
CA ALA A 315 -36.21 -14.30 10.16
C ALA A 315 -35.37 -13.44 9.19
N THR A 316 -35.83 -12.22 8.90
CA THR A 316 -35.27 -11.39 7.83
C THR A 316 -34.93 -9.96 8.25
N ILE A 317 -33.93 -9.37 7.58
CA ILE A 317 -33.62 -7.93 7.69
C ILE A 317 -34.74 -7.07 7.09
N ASP A 318 -35.47 -7.55 6.08
CA ASP A 318 -36.65 -6.84 5.54
C ASP A 318 -37.71 -6.61 6.62
N ARG A 319 -37.94 -7.60 7.49
CA ARG A 319 -38.86 -7.47 8.62
C ARG A 319 -38.35 -6.47 9.66
N LEU A 320 -37.04 -6.46 9.93
CA LEU A 320 -36.40 -5.45 10.79
C LEU A 320 -36.56 -4.04 10.22
N ASN A 321 -36.29 -3.85 8.93
CA ASN A 321 -36.35 -2.56 8.24
C ASN A 321 -37.77 -1.95 8.23
N GLN A 322 -38.81 -2.81 8.29
CA GLN A 322 -40.21 -2.40 8.42
C GLN A 322 -40.67 -2.15 9.85
N ALA A 323 -39.85 -2.49 10.86
CA ALA A 323 -40.21 -2.30 12.26
C ALA A 323 -40.14 -0.82 12.67
N GLU A 324 -41.09 -0.42 13.53
CA GLU A 324 -41.07 0.89 14.19
C GLU A 324 -40.15 0.85 15.41
N LEU A 325 -38.85 1.04 15.18
CA LEU A 325 -37.85 1.16 16.26
C LEU A 325 -37.81 2.59 16.79
N ASN A 326 -37.62 2.73 18.10
CA ASN A 326 -37.55 4.00 18.80
C ASN A 326 -36.17 4.21 19.43
N TYR A 327 -35.84 5.47 19.72
CA TYR A 327 -34.62 5.82 20.42
C TYR A 327 -34.45 5.01 21.71
N GLY A 328 -33.27 4.41 21.89
CA GLY A 328 -32.92 3.55 23.02
C GLY A 328 -33.34 2.09 22.87
N ASP A 329 -34.04 1.69 21.81
CA ASP A 329 -34.26 0.28 21.46
C ASP A 329 -32.93 -0.40 21.07
N ALA A 330 -32.92 -1.74 21.12
CA ALA A 330 -31.79 -2.56 20.70
C ALA A 330 -32.24 -3.67 19.75
N VAL A 331 -31.34 -4.04 18.84
CA VAL A 331 -31.50 -5.12 17.85
C VAL A 331 -30.30 -6.05 17.99
N PHE A 332 -30.56 -7.32 18.28
CA PHE A 332 -29.54 -8.33 18.46
C PHE A 332 -29.62 -9.39 17.35
N PHE A 333 -28.53 -9.58 16.63
CA PHE A 333 -28.37 -10.62 15.61
C PHE A 333 -27.76 -11.88 16.23
N ARG A 334 -28.25 -13.07 15.83
CA ARG A 334 -27.73 -14.32 16.36
C ARG A 334 -26.32 -14.59 15.85
N ARG A 335 -25.41 -14.95 16.74
CA ARG A 335 -24.06 -15.44 16.40
C ARG A 335 -24.13 -16.68 15.52
N GLY A 336 -23.17 -16.79 14.60
CA GLY A 336 -23.08 -17.84 13.59
C GLY A 336 -23.91 -17.59 12.31
N ASP A 337 -24.95 -16.75 12.36
CA ASP A 337 -25.79 -16.46 11.20
C ASP A 337 -25.09 -15.55 10.18
N VAL A 338 -25.48 -15.72 8.91
CA VAL A 338 -24.95 -14.95 7.77
C VAL A 338 -26.11 -14.27 7.05
N TRP A 339 -26.03 -12.96 6.94
CA TRP A 339 -26.99 -12.10 6.27
C TRP A 339 -26.35 -11.57 4.99
N ARG A 340 -26.99 -11.78 3.84
CA ARG A 340 -26.37 -11.54 2.52
C ARG A 340 -27.15 -10.53 1.70
N ALA A 341 -26.43 -9.65 1.00
CA ALA A 341 -26.98 -8.68 0.04
C ALA A 341 -28.17 -7.89 0.58
N VAL A 342 -28.04 -7.42 1.83
CA VAL A 342 -29.08 -6.67 2.54
C VAL A 342 -28.46 -5.51 3.27
N GLN A 343 -29.17 -4.38 3.27
CA GLN A 343 -28.82 -3.19 4.03
C GLN A 343 -29.69 -3.10 5.27
N VAL A 344 -29.09 -2.77 6.41
CA VAL A 344 -29.81 -2.40 7.62
C VAL A 344 -30.13 -0.91 7.58
N TYR A 345 -31.41 -0.56 7.53
CA TYR A 345 -31.84 0.83 7.61
C TYR A 345 -31.85 1.26 9.08
N THR A 346 -30.74 1.85 9.51
CA THR A 346 -30.57 2.28 10.89
C THR A 346 -31.63 3.30 11.33
N ARG A 347 -31.84 3.40 12.65
CA ARG A 347 -32.80 4.32 13.26
C ARG A 347 -32.11 5.10 14.38
N PRO A 348 -32.40 6.42 14.52
CA PRO A 348 -31.71 7.23 15.51
C PRO A 348 -31.75 6.65 16.94
N GLY A 349 -30.60 6.61 17.60
CA GLY A 349 -30.45 6.13 18.98
C GLY A 349 -30.66 4.63 19.18
N VAL A 350 -30.68 3.83 18.11
CA VAL A 350 -30.84 2.37 18.21
C VAL A 350 -29.49 1.68 18.27
N THR A 351 -29.39 0.68 19.13
CA THR A 351 -28.23 -0.21 19.21
C THR A 351 -28.41 -1.45 18.34
N TYR A 352 -27.42 -1.80 17.54
CA TYR A 352 -27.33 -3.02 16.74
C TYR A 352 -26.14 -3.85 17.26
N SER A 353 -26.40 -5.04 17.81
CA SER A 353 -25.35 -5.90 18.38
C SER A 353 -25.66 -7.39 18.19
N ALA A 354 -24.91 -8.27 18.86
CA ALA A 354 -25.00 -9.72 18.76
C ALA A 354 -25.62 -10.37 20.00
N TYR A 355 -26.15 -11.59 19.84
CA TYR A 355 -26.51 -12.48 20.95
C TYR A 355 -26.20 -13.94 20.61
N GLY A 356 -26.17 -14.81 21.62
CA GLY A 356 -25.88 -16.23 21.48
C GLY A 356 -24.39 -16.55 21.64
N GLU A 357 -23.94 -17.64 21.03
CA GLU A 357 -22.56 -18.17 21.14
C GLU A 357 -21.98 -18.40 19.74
N GLY A 358 -20.64 -18.39 19.62
CA GLY A 358 -19.91 -18.63 18.37
C GLY A 358 -19.42 -17.35 17.68
N GLU A 359 -19.10 -17.48 16.39
CA GLU A 359 -18.64 -16.37 15.55
C GLU A 359 -19.64 -15.22 15.54
N LYS A 360 -19.14 -13.99 15.38
CA LYS A 360 -19.99 -12.80 15.28
C LYS A 360 -21.02 -12.97 14.16
N PRO A 361 -22.20 -12.34 14.27
CA PRO A 361 -23.14 -12.29 13.16
C PRO A 361 -22.48 -11.63 11.96
N ARG A 362 -22.59 -12.27 10.79
CA ARG A 362 -21.90 -11.88 9.57
C ARG A 362 -22.88 -11.18 8.63
N LEU A 363 -22.63 -9.92 8.33
CA LEU A 363 -23.43 -9.12 7.41
C LEU A 363 -22.58 -8.87 6.15
N TYR A 364 -22.89 -9.59 5.09
CA TYR A 364 -22.11 -9.61 3.86
C TYR A 364 -22.78 -8.79 2.76
N GLY A 365 -22.00 -7.94 2.10
CA GLY A 365 -22.41 -7.35 0.82
C GLY A 365 -22.49 -8.41 -0.29
N SER A 366 -21.76 -9.51 -0.14
CA SER A 366 -21.77 -10.60 -1.09
C SER A 366 -23.13 -11.29 -1.19
N VAL A 367 -23.61 -11.44 -2.43
CA VAL A 367 -24.90 -12.05 -2.75
C VAL A 367 -24.95 -13.54 -2.44
N GLU A 368 -23.83 -14.23 -2.50
CA GLU A 368 -23.66 -15.64 -2.13
C GLU A 368 -22.18 -16.00 -2.05
N ASN A 369 -21.86 -17.08 -1.36
CA ASN A 369 -20.57 -17.74 -1.50
C ASN A 369 -20.48 -18.29 -2.95
N GLY A 370 -19.43 -17.93 -3.68
CA GLY A 370 -19.21 -18.34 -5.07
C GLY A 370 -18.36 -19.60 -5.25
N GLY A 371 -17.99 -20.28 -4.18
CA GLY A 371 -17.40 -21.61 -4.21
C GLY A 371 -18.37 -22.68 -4.73
N GLY A 372 -17.81 -23.75 -5.29
CA GLY A 372 -18.52 -24.88 -5.91
C GLY A 372 -18.19 -25.07 -7.39
N GLU A 373 -17.78 -26.29 -7.76
CA GLU A 373 -17.42 -26.67 -9.13
C GLU A 373 -18.53 -26.32 -10.13
N ASP A 374 -19.80 -26.51 -9.76
CA ASP A 374 -20.98 -26.34 -10.60
C ASP A 374 -21.34 -24.88 -10.89
N LYS A 375 -20.74 -23.93 -10.15
CA LYS A 375 -20.96 -22.49 -10.34
C LYS A 375 -20.04 -21.86 -11.38
N TRP A 376 -19.05 -22.60 -11.87
CA TRP A 376 -18.07 -22.10 -12.81
C TRP A 376 -17.94 -23.03 -14.00
N SER A 377 -17.92 -22.45 -15.20
CA SER A 377 -17.72 -23.18 -16.44
C SER A 377 -16.48 -22.66 -17.15
N LEU A 378 -15.62 -23.57 -17.63
CA LEU A 378 -14.49 -23.20 -18.46
C LEU A 378 -15.03 -22.52 -19.73
N TRP A 379 -14.69 -21.24 -19.89
CA TRP A 379 -15.15 -20.41 -20.99
C TRP A 379 -14.11 -20.32 -22.11
N TYR A 380 -12.83 -20.23 -21.73
CA TYR A 380 -11.71 -20.16 -22.66
C TYR A 380 -10.48 -20.88 -22.11
N GLU A 381 -9.73 -21.54 -23.00
CA GLU A 381 -8.42 -22.13 -22.73
C GLU A 381 -7.45 -21.67 -23.83
N GLY A 382 -6.38 -20.97 -23.43
CA GLY A 382 -5.37 -20.46 -24.34
C GLY A 382 -4.32 -21.51 -24.72
N ASP A 383 -3.64 -21.31 -25.84
CA ASP A 383 -2.54 -22.18 -26.29
C ASP A 383 -1.35 -22.19 -25.31
N ASP A 384 -1.24 -21.16 -24.46
CA ASP A 384 -0.26 -21.02 -23.39
C ASP A 384 -0.66 -21.74 -22.08
N GLY A 385 -1.86 -22.33 -22.03
CA GLY A 385 -2.42 -23.01 -20.87
C GLY A 385 -3.22 -22.12 -19.92
N SER A 386 -3.41 -20.83 -20.27
CA SER A 386 -4.30 -19.93 -19.54
C SER A 386 -5.74 -20.44 -19.55
N LYS A 387 -6.48 -20.23 -18.45
CA LYS A 387 -7.87 -20.68 -18.33
C LYS A 387 -8.76 -19.59 -17.77
N ILE A 388 -9.81 -19.26 -18.52
CA ILE A 388 -10.82 -18.29 -18.08
C ILE A 388 -12.13 -19.03 -17.82
N TRP A 389 -12.69 -18.77 -16.66
CA TRP A 389 -13.92 -19.35 -16.17
C TRP A 389 -15.01 -18.29 -16.15
N VAL A 390 -16.22 -18.66 -16.54
CA VAL A 390 -17.39 -17.81 -16.44
C VAL A 390 -18.28 -18.29 -15.30
N TYR A 391 -18.77 -17.34 -14.50
CA TYR A 391 -19.72 -17.64 -13.43
C TYR A 391 -21.09 -18.05 -14.00
N TYR A 392 -21.79 -18.96 -13.32
CA TYR A 392 -23.00 -19.61 -13.84
C TYR A 392 -24.20 -18.67 -14.06
N ARG A 393 -24.17 -17.48 -13.45
CA ARG A 393 -25.22 -16.47 -13.57
C ARG A 393 -24.65 -15.08 -13.82
N PRO A 394 -25.45 -14.15 -14.37
CA PRO A 394 -25.10 -12.74 -14.39
C PRO A 394 -24.86 -12.20 -12.97
N MET A 395 -23.89 -11.31 -12.85
CA MET A 395 -23.49 -10.65 -11.61
C MET A 395 -23.50 -9.14 -11.80
N LEU A 396 -23.79 -8.42 -10.71
CA LEU A 396 -23.51 -6.98 -10.62
C LEU A 396 -22.00 -6.75 -10.68
N ASP A 397 -21.60 -5.49 -10.86
CA ASP A 397 -20.19 -5.13 -10.72
C ASP A 397 -19.64 -5.56 -9.35
N CYS A 398 -18.37 -5.91 -9.29
CA CYS A 398 -17.69 -6.33 -8.07
C CYS A 398 -16.37 -5.57 -7.95
N GLY A 399 -16.06 -5.10 -6.75
CA GLY A 399 -14.81 -4.38 -6.51
C GLY A 399 -13.59 -5.29 -6.54
N SER A 400 -13.74 -6.49 -5.97
CA SER A 400 -12.80 -7.60 -6.02
C SER A 400 -13.54 -8.92 -5.81
N ILE A 401 -12.82 -10.05 -5.90
CA ILE A 401 -13.29 -11.38 -5.48
C ILE A 401 -12.35 -11.87 -4.38
N ALA A 402 -12.84 -12.04 -3.16
CA ALA A 402 -12.09 -12.64 -2.07
C ALA A 402 -11.99 -14.15 -2.32
N LEU A 403 -10.78 -14.68 -2.43
CA LEU A 403 -10.46 -16.10 -2.67
C LEU A 403 -10.05 -16.82 -1.37
N GLY A 404 -10.17 -16.15 -0.23
CA GLY A 404 -9.79 -16.64 1.09
C GLY A 404 -9.69 -15.49 2.09
N GLU A 405 -8.88 -15.66 3.14
CA GLU A 405 -8.69 -14.64 4.18
C GLU A 405 -7.86 -13.45 3.70
N ASN A 406 -6.78 -13.69 2.93
CA ASN A 406 -5.80 -12.67 2.52
C ASN A 406 -5.44 -12.78 1.02
N LEU A 407 -6.31 -13.34 0.18
CA LEU A 407 -6.07 -13.48 -1.26
C LEU A 407 -7.26 -12.93 -2.03
N ALA A 408 -6.99 -12.03 -2.96
CA ALA A 408 -7.98 -11.38 -3.80
C ALA A 408 -7.71 -11.69 -5.28
N ALA A 409 -8.78 -11.85 -6.06
CA ALA A 409 -8.67 -11.71 -7.50
C ALA A 409 -8.75 -10.22 -7.86
N GLU A 410 -7.84 -9.76 -8.71
CA GLU A 410 -7.73 -8.36 -9.09
C GLU A 410 -8.67 -8.02 -10.26
N LYS A 411 -9.32 -6.86 -10.18
CA LYS A 411 -10.23 -6.40 -11.22
C LYS A 411 -9.43 -5.77 -12.36
N VAL A 412 -9.49 -6.35 -13.55
CA VAL A 412 -9.03 -5.65 -14.75
C VAL A 412 -10.15 -4.71 -15.18
N GLN A 413 -9.88 -3.41 -15.14
CA GLN A 413 -10.89 -2.36 -15.32
C GLN A 413 -10.89 -1.83 -16.76
N PRO A 414 -11.94 -2.13 -17.56
CA PRO A 414 -12.16 -1.46 -18.84
C PRO A 414 -12.98 -0.16 -18.71
N PHE A 415 -13.05 0.60 -19.79
CA PHE A 415 -13.85 1.82 -19.90
C PHE A 415 -15.17 1.53 -20.65
N TRP A 416 -16.32 1.91 -20.08
CA TRP A 416 -17.61 1.84 -20.78
C TRP A 416 -17.84 3.10 -21.62
N ASN A 417 -18.04 2.96 -22.93
CA ASN A 417 -18.20 4.11 -23.84
C ASN A 417 -19.67 4.48 -24.17
N GLY A 418 -20.65 3.80 -23.55
CA GLY A 418 -22.08 3.90 -23.89
C GLY A 418 -22.62 2.73 -24.70
N GLU A 419 -21.76 1.93 -25.34
CA GLU A 419 -22.19 0.78 -26.15
C GLU A 419 -21.47 -0.52 -25.77
N THR A 420 -20.16 -0.45 -25.56
CA THR A 420 -19.32 -1.59 -25.19
C THR A 420 -18.23 -1.18 -24.19
N TYR A 421 -17.60 -2.19 -23.59
CA TYR A 421 -16.37 -1.98 -22.82
C TYR A 421 -15.17 -1.93 -23.76
N GLN A 422 -14.33 -0.92 -23.63
CA GLN A 422 -13.06 -0.78 -24.32
C GLN A 422 -11.90 -0.99 -23.35
N VAL A 423 -10.73 -1.35 -23.87
CA VAL A 423 -9.48 -1.28 -23.11
C VAL A 423 -9.34 0.13 -22.54
N LEU A 424 -8.99 0.25 -21.25
CA LEU A 424 -8.79 1.53 -20.58
C LEU A 424 -7.45 2.14 -21.05
N SER A 425 -7.46 3.43 -21.37
CA SER A 425 -6.22 4.18 -21.59
C SER A 425 -5.51 4.41 -20.27
N ASN A 426 -4.20 4.10 -20.20
CA ASN A 426 -3.38 4.41 -19.03
C ASN A 426 -3.17 5.93 -18.85
N LEU A 427 -3.45 6.75 -19.88
CA LEU A 427 -3.38 8.20 -19.76
C LEU A 427 -4.50 8.77 -18.87
N TRP A 428 -5.55 8.02 -18.56
CA TRP A 428 -6.53 8.44 -17.55
C TRP A 428 -5.93 8.51 -16.15
N LEU A 429 -4.79 7.87 -15.92
CA LEU A 429 -4.09 7.85 -14.64
C LEU A 429 -3.11 9.03 -14.49
N THR A 430 -3.01 9.88 -15.52
CA THR A 430 -2.11 11.05 -15.58
C THR A 430 -2.89 12.36 -15.64
N ASP A 431 -2.19 13.49 -15.70
CA ASP A 431 -2.81 14.81 -15.90
C ASP A 431 -3.20 15.09 -17.37
N GLN A 432 -3.02 14.12 -18.27
CA GLN A 432 -3.19 14.27 -19.71
C GLN A 432 -4.62 13.94 -20.18
N THR A 433 -5.64 14.47 -19.48
CA THR A 433 -7.06 14.13 -19.69
C THR A 433 -7.53 14.27 -21.14
N GLU A 434 -7.12 15.33 -21.85
CA GLU A 434 -7.51 15.53 -23.27
C GLU A 434 -6.94 14.43 -24.19
N GLN A 435 -5.67 14.05 -23.96
CA GLN A 435 -5.00 13.01 -24.75
C GLN A 435 -5.56 11.62 -24.42
N ALA A 436 -5.88 11.39 -23.15
CA ALA A 436 -6.56 10.19 -22.70
C ALA A 436 -7.90 9.99 -23.41
N ALA A 437 -8.71 11.05 -23.55
CA ALA A 437 -9.98 10.99 -24.27
C ALA A 437 -9.79 10.64 -25.76
N GLU A 438 -8.79 11.22 -26.42
CA GLU A 438 -8.47 10.92 -27.82
C GLU A 438 -7.98 9.47 -28.01
N GLU A 439 -7.08 9.00 -27.15
CA GLU A 439 -6.59 7.63 -27.17
C GLU A 439 -7.72 6.63 -26.88
N GLN A 440 -8.52 6.89 -25.85
CA GLN A 440 -9.62 6.03 -25.43
C GLN A 440 -10.61 5.75 -26.56
N ALA A 441 -10.90 6.77 -27.39
CA ALA A 441 -11.77 6.62 -28.55
C ALA A 441 -11.21 5.70 -29.64
N ALA A 442 -9.88 5.51 -29.69
CA ALA A 442 -9.19 4.65 -30.65
C ALA A 442 -8.92 3.22 -30.12
N LEU A 443 -9.03 3.00 -28.81
CA LEU A 443 -8.79 1.71 -28.18
C LEU A 443 -9.85 0.65 -28.56
N PRO A 444 -9.46 -0.62 -28.68
CA PRO A 444 -10.37 -1.68 -29.09
C PRO A 444 -11.39 -2.04 -28.01
N GLU A 445 -12.44 -2.77 -28.40
CA GLU A 445 -13.34 -3.44 -27.46
C GLU A 445 -12.56 -4.43 -26.58
N PHE A 446 -12.91 -4.49 -25.30
CA PHE A 446 -12.31 -5.36 -24.32
C PHE A 446 -12.75 -6.81 -24.53
N ASP A 447 -11.81 -7.65 -24.94
CA ASP A 447 -11.98 -9.11 -25.02
C ASP A 447 -11.33 -9.79 -23.80
N PRO A 448 -12.08 -10.49 -22.92
CA PRO A 448 -11.52 -11.20 -21.79
C PRO A 448 -10.45 -12.23 -22.16
N ALA A 449 -10.55 -12.87 -23.33
CA ALA A 449 -9.59 -13.86 -23.80
C ALA A 449 -8.21 -13.25 -24.15
N VAL A 450 -8.19 -11.94 -24.44
CA VAL A 450 -6.97 -11.22 -24.82
C VAL A 450 -6.41 -10.42 -23.64
N HIS A 451 -7.29 -9.82 -22.84
CA HIS A 451 -6.91 -8.78 -21.88
C HIS A 451 -6.89 -9.25 -20.41
N LEU A 452 -7.40 -10.44 -20.07
CA LEU A 452 -7.09 -11.06 -18.78
C LEU A 452 -5.72 -11.75 -18.85
N THR A 453 -4.66 -10.96 -18.72
CA THR A 453 -3.27 -11.38 -18.99
C THR A 453 -2.58 -12.08 -17.83
N GLU A 454 -3.10 -11.95 -16.61
CA GLU A 454 -2.49 -12.51 -15.40
C GLU A 454 -3.42 -13.50 -14.68
N ASP A 455 -2.84 -14.49 -14.01
CA ASP A 455 -3.60 -15.43 -13.19
C ASP A 455 -4.30 -14.69 -12.05
N LEU A 456 -5.50 -15.13 -11.68
CA LEU A 456 -6.33 -14.50 -10.65
C LEU A 456 -6.74 -13.05 -10.94
N THR A 457 -6.87 -12.70 -12.22
CA THR A 457 -7.55 -11.46 -12.65
C THR A 457 -8.97 -11.73 -13.12
N PHE A 458 -9.88 -10.77 -12.94
CA PHE A 458 -11.27 -10.92 -13.36
C PHE A 458 -11.82 -9.69 -14.07
N PHE A 459 -12.90 -9.91 -14.83
CA PHE A 459 -13.66 -8.86 -15.51
C PHE A 459 -15.16 -9.03 -15.20
N SER A 460 -15.75 -7.98 -14.64
CA SER A 460 -17.19 -7.82 -14.47
C SER A 460 -17.77 -7.10 -15.67
N GLN A 461 -18.51 -7.81 -16.53
CA GLN A 461 -19.10 -7.16 -17.69
C GLN A 461 -20.23 -6.20 -17.31
N ALA A 462 -21.08 -6.52 -16.31
CA ALA A 462 -22.07 -5.61 -15.71
C ALA A 462 -22.74 -4.54 -16.64
N SER A 463 -23.02 -4.87 -17.91
CA SER A 463 -23.41 -3.90 -18.94
C SER A 463 -24.92 -3.78 -19.11
N ASN A 464 -25.68 -4.79 -18.69
CA ASN A 464 -27.11 -4.85 -18.96
C ASN A 464 -27.84 -3.77 -18.18
N GLY A 465 -28.40 -2.79 -18.89
CA GLY A 465 -29.15 -1.69 -18.25
C GLY A 465 -28.33 -0.44 -17.97
N LEU A 466 -27.04 -0.42 -18.32
CA LEU A 466 -26.28 0.83 -18.39
C LEU A 466 -26.83 1.73 -19.50
N PRO A 467 -26.82 3.07 -19.31
CA PRO A 467 -27.21 4.02 -20.33
C PRO A 467 -26.19 4.10 -21.48
N ASP A 468 -26.67 4.61 -22.61
CA ASP A 468 -25.90 4.77 -23.85
C ASP A 468 -25.21 6.14 -23.99
N THR A 469 -25.21 6.93 -22.92
CA THR A 469 -24.64 8.29 -22.87
C THR A 469 -23.74 8.44 -21.66
N LEU A 470 -22.61 9.11 -21.84
CA LEU A 470 -21.71 9.54 -20.77
C LEU A 470 -22.03 10.98 -20.31
N PRO A 471 -21.69 11.36 -19.06
CA PRO A 471 -21.14 10.51 -18.00
C PRO A 471 -22.19 9.57 -17.39
N ILE A 472 -21.73 8.50 -16.75
CA ILE A 472 -22.57 7.56 -15.99
C ILE A 472 -22.14 7.59 -14.53
N TYR A 473 -23.10 7.74 -13.63
CA TYR A 473 -22.89 7.67 -12.19
C TYR A 473 -23.45 6.35 -11.67
N LEU A 474 -22.56 5.45 -11.20
CA LEU A 474 -22.94 4.12 -10.72
C LEU A 474 -23.22 4.11 -9.23
N LEU A 475 -22.39 4.78 -8.43
CA LEU A 475 -22.38 4.71 -6.96
C LEU A 475 -22.89 5.96 -6.25
N GLY A 476 -23.23 7.06 -6.95
CA GLY A 476 -23.46 8.33 -6.25
C GLY A 476 -23.99 9.52 -7.06
N TRP A 477 -23.88 10.68 -6.43
CA TRP A 477 -24.54 11.96 -6.78
C TRP A 477 -24.42 12.35 -8.25
N VAL A 478 -25.56 12.53 -8.90
CA VAL A 478 -25.65 13.27 -10.18
C VAL A 478 -25.74 14.76 -9.89
N ASP A 479 -25.14 15.60 -10.74
CA ASP A 479 -25.22 17.08 -10.71
C ASP A 479 -26.65 17.65 -10.60
N THR A 480 -27.66 16.85 -10.91
CA THR A 480 -29.08 17.22 -10.87
C THR A 480 -29.73 17.06 -9.48
N GLY A 481 -29.00 16.54 -8.48
CA GLY A 481 -29.52 16.22 -7.15
C GLY A 481 -30.37 14.95 -7.09
N GLY A 482 -30.37 14.14 -8.15
CA GLY A 482 -30.89 12.77 -8.14
C GLY A 482 -29.88 11.76 -7.58
N ARG A 483 -30.30 10.50 -7.41
CA ARG A 483 -29.40 9.35 -7.20
C ARG A 483 -29.67 8.34 -8.30
N GLU A 484 -28.69 8.14 -9.17
CA GLU A 484 -28.65 6.99 -10.08
C GLU A 484 -27.80 5.92 -9.40
N GLN A 485 -28.35 4.71 -9.28
CA GLN A 485 -27.69 3.58 -8.61
C GLN A 485 -27.59 2.41 -9.58
N TYR A 486 -27.01 2.68 -10.76
CA TYR A 486 -26.85 1.63 -11.78
C TYR A 486 -26.05 0.44 -11.25
N CYS A 487 -25.16 0.64 -10.27
CA CYS A 487 -24.45 -0.45 -9.58
C CYS A 487 -25.37 -1.56 -9.03
N LEU A 488 -26.60 -1.23 -8.62
CA LEU A 488 -27.56 -2.19 -8.04
C LEU A 488 -28.46 -2.84 -9.09
N THR A 489 -28.36 -2.44 -10.35
CA THR A 489 -29.26 -2.90 -11.43
C THR A 489 -28.53 -3.43 -12.65
N ALA A 490 -27.30 -2.97 -12.89
CA ALA A 490 -26.53 -3.35 -14.06
C ALA A 490 -25.81 -4.66 -13.82
N ASP A 491 -26.15 -5.69 -14.61
CA ASP A 491 -25.59 -7.03 -14.48
C ASP A 491 -24.97 -7.52 -15.79
N GLY A 492 -24.21 -8.61 -15.70
CA GLY A 492 -23.58 -9.23 -16.85
C GLY A 492 -22.74 -10.45 -16.48
N PRO A 493 -22.16 -11.14 -17.46
CA PRO A 493 -21.21 -12.22 -17.18
C PRO A 493 -20.02 -11.74 -16.33
N LEU A 494 -19.55 -12.62 -15.45
CA LEU A 494 -18.32 -12.45 -14.67
C LEU A 494 -17.31 -13.48 -15.17
N TYR A 495 -16.14 -13.02 -15.58
CA TYR A 495 -15.04 -13.87 -16.05
C TYR A 495 -13.87 -13.79 -15.09
N LEU A 496 -13.31 -14.94 -14.69
CA LEU A 496 -12.13 -15.04 -13.82
C LEU A 496 -11.08 -15.91 -14.50
N ARG A 497 -9.88 -15.38 -14.68
CA ARG A 497 -8.72 -16.18 -15.06
C ARG A 497 -8.19 -16.94 -13.86
N CYS A 498 -8.14 -18.27 -13.98
CA CYS A 498 -7.65 -19.18 -12.94
C CYS A 498 -6.98 -20.38 -13.61
N ASP A 499 -5.68 -20.26 -13.83
CA ASP A 499 -4.89 -21.18 -14.66
C ASP A 499 -4.75 -22.56 -13.99
N GLN A 500 -4.77 -22.58 -12.65
CA GLN A 500 -4.64 -23.81 -11.86
C GLN A 500 -5.85 -24.75 -11.95
N GLY A 501 -7.05 -24.24 -12.27
CA GLY A 501 -8.25 -25.07 -12.33
C GLY A 501 -9.54 -24.29 -12.06
N ASN A 502 -10.62 -25.03 -11.78
CA ASN A 502 -11.92 -24.44 -11.50
C ASN A 502 -11.83 -23.59 -10.21
N PRO A 503 -12.10 -22.28 -10.26
CA PRO A 503 -11.97 -21.41 -9.08
C PRO A 503 -12.94 -21.82 -7.96
N GLY A 504 -14.12 -22.34 -8.27
CA GLY A 504 -15.07 -22.82 -7.26
C GLY A 504 -14.61 -24.09 -6.54
N GLU A 505 -13.73 -24.90 -7.13
CA GLU A 505 -13.11 -26.04 -6.44
C GLU A 505 -11.90 -25.62 -5.60
N LEU A 506 -11.11 -24.68 -6.11
CA LEU A 506 -9.88 -24.21 -5.47
C LEU A 506 -10.18 -23.33 -4.25
N TYR A 507 -11.25 -22.52 -4.34
CA TYR A 507 -11.63 -21.52 -3.35
C TYR A 507 -13.08 -21.74 -2.89
N PRO A 508 -13.30 -22.68 -1.94
CA PRO A 508 -14.65 -23.05 -1.49
C PRO A 508 -15.37 -21.94 -0.71
N ASP A 509 -14.63 -20.99 -0.16
CA ASP A 509 -15.14 -19.87 0.64
C ASP A 509 -15.07 -18.53 -0.12
N LEU A 510 -15.10 -18.59 -1.46
CA LEU A 510 -15.04 -17.42 -2.33
C LEU A 510 -16.22 -16.46 -2.09
N GLU A 511 -15.95 -15.17 -1.93
CA GLU A 511 -16.95 -14.11 -1.74
C GLU A 511 -16.74 -12.96 -2.73
N PHE A 512 -17.85 -12.40 -3.23
CA PHE A 512 -17.84 -11.27 -4.15
C PHE A 512 -18.04 -9.95 -3.39
N LEU A 513 -17.22 -8.93 -3.67
CA LEU A 513 -17.44 -7.57 -3.18
C LEU A 513 -18.50 -6.87 -4.05
N SER A 514 -19.74 -7.35 -3.93
CA SER A 514 -20.91 -6.81 -4.64
C SER A 514 -21.37 -5.46 -4.03
N PRO A 515 -22.12 -4.61 -4.73
CA PRO A 515 -22.35 -3.21 -4.34
C PRO A 515 -23.44 -3.04 -3.26
N TYR A 516 -23.68 -4.06 -2.44
CA TYR A 516 -24.60 -4.01 -1.31
C TYR A 516 -23.84 -3.58 -0.06
N ALA A 517 -24.08 -2.36 0.41
CA ALA A 517 -23.50 -1.85 1.65
C ALA A 517 -24.38 -2.26 2.85
N PRO A 518 -23.85 -3.00 3.85
CA PRO A 518 -24.65 -3.40 4.99
C PRO A 518 -25.12 -2.24 5.87
N PHE A 519 -24.30 -1.19 6.04
CA PHE A 519 -24.61 0.01 6.83
C PHE A 519 -24.33 1.31 6.07
N ASP A 520 -25.16 1.66 5.10
CA ASP A 520 -25.07 2.95 4.38
C ASP A 520 -26.02 4.00 4.97
N GLY A 521 -25.52 5.21 5.23
CA GLY A 521 -26.29 6.33 5.76
C GLY A 521 -26.72 6.16 7.22
N VAL A 522 -25.77 5.77 8.08
CA VAL A 522 -26.00 5.57 9.52
C VAL A 522 -26.53 6.86 10.16
N GLN A 523 -27.63 6.70 10.92
CA GLN A 523 -28.38 7.79 11.54
C GLN A 523 -27.79 8.23 12.89
N ASP A 524 -28.30 9.34 13.43
CA ASP A 524 -27.85 9.92 14.72
C ASP A 524 -27.83 8.92 15.88
N ASP A 525 -26.83 9.02 16.75
CA ASP A 525 -26.71 8.29 18.02
C ASP A 525 -26.79 6.75 17.90
N VAL A 526 -26.58 6.21 16.70
CA VAL A 526 -26.60 4.76 16.45
C VAL A 526 -25.37 4.10 17.07
N VAL A 527 -25.58 2.94 17.69
CA VAL A 527 -24.49 2.07 18.17
C VAL A 527 -24.45 0.82 17.30
N ILE A 528 -23.30 0.53 16.71
CA ILE A 528 -23.00 -0.73 16.01
C ILE A 528 -21.91 -1.44 16.81
N ASP A 529 -22.23 -2.61 17.36
CA ASP A 529 -21.37 -3.32 18.29
C ASP A 529 -21.27 -4.80 17.94
N ASN A 530 -20.07 -5.37 17.96
CA ASN A 530 -19.88 -6.83 17.93
C ASN A 530 -20.44 -7.56 16.69
N LEU A 531 -20.31 -6.95 15.52
CA LEU A 531 -20.69 -7.53 14.23
C LEU A 531 -19.45 -7.78 13.36
N SER A 532 -19.55 -8.74 12.43
CA SER A 532 -18.63 -8.87 11.29
C SER A 532 -19.32 -8.36 10.05
N VAL A 533 -18.82 -7.29 9.44
CA VAL A 533 -19.44 -6.63 8.30
C VAL A 533 -18.44 -6.62 7.15
N LEU A 534 -18.70 -7.47 6.14
CA LEU A 534 -17.67 -7.85 5.15
C LEU A 534 -18.19 -7.83 3.69
N TYR A 535 -17.25 -7.89 2.75
CA TYR A 535 -17.44 -8.23 1.33
C TYR A 535 -18.44 -7.34 0.59
N THR A 536 -18.14 -6.06 0.49
CA THR A 536 -18.95 -5.11 -0.28
C THR A 536 -18.07 -4.26 -1.18
N GLY A 537 -18.55 -3.99 -2.39
CA GLY A 537 -17.87 -3.13 -3.35
C GLY A 537 -18.08 -1.63 -3.09
N ARG A 538 -18.87 -1.28 -2.08
CA ARG A 538 -19.11 0.10 -1.62
C ARG A 538 -18.44 0.32 -0.26
N ASN A 539 -18.69 1.46 0.38
CA ASN A 539 -18.33 1.64 1.79
C ASN A 539 -19.14 0.68 2.67
N ILE A 540 -18.45 0.02 3.59
CA ILE A 540 -19.08 -0.89 4.57
C ILE A 540 -20.01 -0.13 5.49
N LEU A 541 -19.52 1.01 5.99
CA LEU A 541 -20.18 1.87 6.96
C LEU A 541 -19.97 3.35 6.63
N SER A 542 -21.04 4.05 6.30
CA SER A 542 -21.02 5.50 6.09
C SER A 542 -21.95 6.20 7.08
N VAL A 543 -21.44 7.15 7.86
CA VAL A 543 -22.30 8.05 8.64
C VAL A 543 -22.93 9.07 7.69
N ALA A 544 -24.25 9.28 7.78
CA ALA A 544 -24.88 10.31 6.95
C ALA A 544 -24.27 11.69 7.29
N PRO A 545 -23.99 12.55 6.29
CA PRO A 545 -23.30 13.83 6.54
C PRO A 545 -24.00 14.74 7.55
N GLU A 546 -25.32 14.65 7.65
CA GLU A 546 -26.15 15.39 8.61
C GLU A 546 -26.28 14.75 9.99
N CYS A 547 -25.78 13.51 10.16
CA CYS A 547 -25.93 12.72 11.37
C CYS A 547 -24.64 12.66 12.18
N GLN A 548 -24.75 12.44 13.49
CA GLN A 548 -23.63 12.48 14.44
C GLN A 548 -23.86 11.53 15.64
N GLY A 549 -22.87 11.39 16.51
CA GLY A 549 -23.01 10.60 17.74
C GLY A 549 -22.93 9.09 17.52
N VAL A 550 -22.47 8.65 16.34
CA VAL A 550 -22.39 7.23 15.99
C VAL A 550 -21.22 6.57 16.71
N LEU A 551 -21.46 5.42 17.32
CA LEU A 551 -20.44 4.56 17.92
C LEU A 551 -20.35 3.24 17.17
N VAL A 552 -19.16 2.94 16.63
CA VAL A 552 -18.84 1.64 16.04
C VAL A 552 -17.77 0.99 16.91
N GLN A 553 -18.08 -0.15 17.53
CA GLN A 553 -17.14 -0.79 18.44
C GLN A 553 -17.12 -2.31 18.39
N ASN A 554 -15.96 -2.87 18.72
CA ASN A 554 -15.78 -4.32 18.82
C ASN A 554 -16.20 -5.05 17.53
N CYS A 555 -16.12 -4.41 16.36
CA CYS A 555 -16.53 -4.99 15.09
C CYS A 555 -15.34 -5.53 14.31
N GLU A 556 -15.62 -6.49 13.43
CA GLU A 556 -14.76 -6.80 12.30
C GLU A 556 -15.35 -6.11 11.07
N LEU A 557 -14.54 -5.32 10.37
CA LEU A 557 -14.92 -4.54 9.20
C LEU A 557 -13.89 -4.81 8.12
N GLY A 558 -14.27 -5.28 6.94
CA GLY A 558 -13.26 -5.53 5.93
C GLY A 558 -13.77 -6.04 4.60
N TRP A 559 -12.87 -6.20 3.63
CA TRP A 559 -13.24 -6.50 2.25
C TRP A 559 -14.23 -5.47 1.71
N GLY A 560 -13.83 -4.19 1.76
CA GLY A 560 -14.66 -3.04 1.42
C GLY A 560 -14.13 -2.27 0.20
N GLY A 561 -15.04 -1.85 -0.69
CA GLY A 561 -14.77 -0.91 -1.78
C GLY A 561 -14.40 -1.52 -3.14
N GLY A 562 -14.04 -0.63 -4.06
CA GLY A 562 -13.44 -0.97 -5.36
C GLY A 562 -14.43 -1.16 -6.51
N CYS A 563 -15.75 -1.05 -6.31
CA CYS A 563 -16.68 -0.99 -7.44
C CYS A 563 -16.48 0.28 -8.26
N SER A 564 -16.77 0.20 -9.55
CA SER A 564 -16.76 1.38 -10.42
C SER A 564 -17.83 2.38 -9.95
N ALA A 565 -17.41 3.63 -9.72
CA ALA A 565 -18.23 4.72 -9.25
C ALA A 565 -18.76 5.58 -10.41
N SER A 566 -17.95 5.80 -11.44
CA SER A 566 -18.32 6.60 -12.62
C SER A 566 -17.59 6.15 -13.90
N TYR A 567 -18.17 6.49 -15.04
CA TYR A 567 -17.50 6.54 -16.34
C TYR A 567 -17.71 7.92 -16.96
N ALA A 568 -16.64 8.64 -17.31
CA ALA A 568 -16.72 9.97 -17.88
C ALA A 568 -15.54 10.28 -18.81
N LEU A 569 -15.73 11.18 -19.78
CA LEU A 569 -14.64 11.67 -20.64
C LEU A 569 -13.98 12.95 -20.10
N ASP A 570 -14.65 13.62 -19.17
CA ASP A 570 -14.20 14.85 -18.53
C ASP A 570 -14.41 14.71 -17.01
N THR A 571 -13.70 15.51 -16.21
CA THR A 571 -13.93 15.61 -14.77
C THR A 571 -15.34 16.11 -14.50
N ILE A 572 -16.05 15.42 -13.62
CA ILE A 572 -17.42 15.74 -13.20
C ILE A 572 -17.44 16.03 -11.70
N THR A 573 -18.53 16.60 -11.18
CA THR A 573 -18.58 16.97 -9.76
C THR A 573 -18.34 15.75 -8.87
N GLY A 574 -17.27 15.80 -8.08
CA GLY A 574 -16.88 14.74 -7.15
C GLY A 574 -16.25 13.51 -7.80
N TYR A 575 -16.01 13.49 -9.13
CA TYR A 575 -15.31 12.38 -9.78
C TYR A 575 -14.35 12.80 -10.89
N ALA A 576 -13.21 12.13 -10.97
CA ALA A 576 -12.23 12.31 -12.05
C ALA A 576 -12.77 11.82 -13.41
N ALA A 577 -12.13 12.28 -14.49
CA ALA A 577 -12.36 11.75 -15.83
C ALA A 577 -11.86 10.28 -15.94
N GLY A 578 -12.30 9.56 -16.96
CA GLY A 578 -11.99 8.14 -17.15
C GLY A 578 -12.96 7.25 -16.37
N VAL A 579 -12.42 6.28 -15.64
CA VAL A 579 -13.18 5.42 -14.73
C VAL A 579 -12.65 5.63 -13.32
N GLN A 580 -13.55 5.95 -12.39
CA GLN A 580 -13.19 6.04 -10.98
C GLN A 580 -13.76 4.86 -10.23
N ARG A 581 -12.97 4.26 -9.34
CA ARG A 581 -13.40 3.23 -8.38
C ARG A 581 -13.30 3.84 -6.99
N ASN A 582 -14.33 3.64 -6.17
CA ASN A 582 -14.36 4.26 -4.85
C ASN A 582 -14.67 3.24 -3.76
N GLY A 583 -14.25 3.64 -2.56
CA GLY A 583 -14.77 3.18 -1.31
C GLY A 583 -13.85 2.25 -0.55
N GLY A 584 -14.20 2.00 0.71
CA GLY A 584 -13.43 1.17 1.62
C GLY A 584 -14.30 0.63 2.76
N VAL A 585 -13.81 0.70 3.99
CA VAL A 585 -14.65 0.43 5.17
C VAL A 585 -15.53 1.65 5.48
N GLY A 586 -14.96 2.86 5.45
CA GLY A 586 -15.71 4.12 5.51
C GLY A 586 -15.37 4.97 6.73
N GLY A 587 -16.33 5.73 7.25
CA GLY A 587 -16.03 6.75 8.25
C GLY A 587 -17.14 7.77 8.44
N ALA A 588 -16.77 8.98 8.84
CA ALA A 588 -17.71 10.05 9.08
C ALA A 588 -17.27 11.38 8.45
N SER A 589 -18.24 12.12 7.94
CA SER A 589 -18.08 13.52 7.51
C SER A 589 -18.62 14.49 8.56
N SER A 590 -18.78 14.05 9.81
CA SER A 590 -19.59 14.72 10.82
C SER A 590 -19.05 14.54 12.24
N SER A 591 -19.64 15.26 13.20
CA SER A 591 -19.15 15.38 14.58
C SER A 591 -19.54 14.22 15.50
N HIS A 592 -18.90 14.14 16.68
CA HIS A 592 -19.25 13.30 17.82
C HIS A 592 -19.24 11.78 17.57
N ASN A 593 -18.54 11.32 16.53
CA ASN A 593 -18.46 9.91 16.17
C ASN A 593 -17.31 9.21 16.90
N THR A 594 -17.44 7.91 17.17
CA THR A 594 -16.39 7.11 17.81
C THR A 594 -16.25 5.76 17.13
N PHE A 595 -15.02 5.43 16.74
CA PHE A 595 -14.64 4.13 16.20
C PHE A 595 -13.63 3.48 17.15
N ARG A 596 -14.09 2.48 17.90
CA ARG A 596 -13.32 1.90 19.01
C ARG A 596 -13.15 0.39 18.93
N ASN A 597 -11.93 -0.10 19.10
CA ASN A 597 -11.66 -1.54 19.20
C ASN A 597 -12.22 -2.34 18.01
N ASN A 598 -12.05 -1.84 16.79
CA ASN A 598 -12.45 -2.56 15.58
C ASN A 598 -11.23 -3.20 14.91
N TYR A 599 -11.44 -4.34 14.27
CA TYR A 599 -10.48 -4.93 13.34
C TYR A 599 -10.91 -4.56 11.92
N VAL A 600 -10.09 -3.74 11.26
CA VAL A 600 -10.36 -3.16 9.94
C VAL A 600 -9.37 -3.78 8.96
N HIS A 601 -9.84 -4.44 7.90
CA HIS A 601 -8.93 -5.15 7.01
C HIS A 601 -9.34 -5.22 5.55
N GLU A 602 -8.37 -5.36 4.65
CA GLU A 602 -8.58 -5.54 3.21
C GLU A 602 -9.53 -4.46 2.65
N THR A 603 -9.04 -3.23 2.52
CA THR A 603 -9.86 -2.09 2.07
C THR A 603 -9.27 -1.46 0.82
N TYR A 604 -10.11 -1.31 -0.20
CA TYR A 604 -9.71 -0.72 -1.48
C TYR A 604 -9.10 0.67 -1.27
N GLN A 605 -9.84 1.59 -0.65
CA GLN A 605 -9.40 2.97 -0.42
C GLN A 605 -9.21 3.24 1.08
N GLU A 606 -10.23 3.74 1.79
CA GLU A 606 -10.11 4.10 3.20
C GLU A 606 -10.42 2.97 4.18
N GLY A 607 -9.65 2.88 5.27
CA GLY A 607 -9.99 2.09 6.45
C GLY A 607 -11.04 2.81 7.28
N LEU A 608 -10.61 3.65 8.21
CA LEU A 608 -11.49 4.55 8.97
C LEU A 608 -11.09 6.00 8.76
N GLY A 609 -12.00 6.79 8.19
CA GLY A 609 -11.69 8.14 7.74
C GLY A 609 -12.58 9.26 8.30
N LEU A 610 -12.00 10.45 8.34
CA LEU A 610 -12.70 11.72 8.32
C LEU A 610 -12.52 12.33 6.93
N GLU A 611 -13.61 12.40 6.19
CA GLU A 611 -13.64 13.05 4.89
C GLU A 611 -14.76 14.09 4.90
N THR A 612 -14.41 15.37 4.82
CA THR A 612 -15.37 16.47 4.93
C THR A 612 -15.33 17.38 3.71
N ALA A 613 -16.52 17.74 3.23
CA ALA A 613 -16.73 18.72 2.17
C ALA A 613 -18.02 19.48 2.45
N ILE A 614 -18.06 20.78 2.10
CA ILE A 614 -19.26 21.60 2.22
C ILE A 614 -20.39 21.01 1.37
N GLU A 615 -20.05 20.45 0.22
CA GLU A 615 -20.92 19.82 -0.76
C GLU A 615 -21.67 18.60 -0.19
N PHE A 616 -21.05 17.84 0.72
CA PHE A 616 -21.65 16.63 1.28
C PHE A 616 -22.88 16.95 2.14
N SER A 617 -22.84 18.06 2.88
CA SER A 617 -23.94 18.48 3.77
C SER A 617 -24.77 19.65 3.21
N GLY A 618 -24.25 20.35 2.19
CA GLY A 618 -24.76 21.63 1.71
C GLY A 618 -24.62 22.77 2.72
N ARG A 619 -23.78 22.62 3.75
CA ARG A 619 -23.58 23.57 4.84
C ARG A 619 -22.11 23.64 5.25
N THR A 620 -21.71 24.81 5.72
CA THR A 620 -20.41 25.02 6.35
C THR A 620 -20.56 24.81 7.85
N PHE A 621 -19.76 23.91 8.43
CA PHE A 621 -19.76 23.59 9.85
C PHE A 621 -18.40 23.00 10.25
N ASP A 622 -18.11 23.01 11.54
CA ASP A 622 -16.90 22.39 12.08
C ASP A 622 -17.11 20.90 12.37
N VAL A 623 -16.13 20.07 12.05
CA VAL A 623 -16.11 18.67 12.46
C VAL A 623 -15.47 18.58 13.84
N THR A 624 -16.21 18.10 14.83
CA THR A 624 -15.81 18.16 16.23
C THR A 624 -15.97 16.83 16.96
N ASP A 625 -15.12 16.58 17.96
CA ASP A 625 -15.25 15.48 18.92
C ASP A 625 -15.30 14.07 18.28
N VAL A 626 -14.42 13.78 17.33
CA VAL A 626 -14.31 12.44 16.72
C VAL A 626 -13.14 11.66 17.30
N VAL A 627 -13.35 10.38 17.60
CA VAL A 627 -12.33 9.50 18.19
C VAL A 627 -12.18 8.22 17.39
N VAL A 628 -10.95 7.91 16.98
CA VAL A 628 -10.53 6.63 16.38
C VAL A 628 -9.51 6.00 17.33
N GLU A 629 -9.92 5.01 18.12
CA GLU A 629 -9.06 4.45 19.16
C GLU A 629 -9.08 2.94 19.33
N GLY A 630 -7.94 2.35 19.69
CA GLY A 630 -7.86 0.93 20.03
C GLY A 630 -8.07 -0.01 18.84
N ASN A 631 -8.09 0.50 17.60
CA ASN A 631 -8.37 -0.30 16.42
C ASN A 631 -7.11 -1.03 15.93
N VAL A 632 -7.31 -2.08 15.13
CA VAL A 632 -6.25 -2.78 14.39
C VAL A 632 -6.59 -2.71 12.92
N PHE A 633 -5.68 -2.19 12.11
CA PHE A 633 -5.79 -2.09 10.65
C PHE A 633 -4.80 -3.05 9.99
N TYR A 634 -5.24 -3.73 8.94
CA TYR A 634 -4.40 -4.67 8.19
C TYR A 634 -4.75 -4.64 6.69
N HIS A 635 -3.75 -4.45 5.81
CA HIS A 635 -3.99 -4.40 4.35
C HIS A 635 -5.05 -3.35 3.94
N CYS A 636 -5.02 -2.19 4.58
CA CYS A 636 -5.79 -1.03 4.16
C CYS A 636 -4.91 -0.11 3.33
N SER A 637 -5.41 0.45 2.23
CA SER A 637 -4.69 1.51 1.50
C SER A 637 -4.47 2.74 2.39
N ALA A 638 -5.49 3.56 2.62
CA ALA A 638 -5.47 4.68 3.55
C ALA A 638 -6.09 4.25 4.88
N ALA A 639 -5.31 3.58 5.73
CA ALA A 639 -5.83 2.96 6.96
C ALA A 639 -6.57 3.97 7.86
N MET A 640 -5.98 5.15 8.05
CA MET A 640 -6.62 6.29 8.70
C MET A 640 -6.57 7.52 7.80
N LEU A 641 -7.73 7.99 7.37
CA LEU A 641 -7.86 9.15 6.49
C LEU A 641 -8.27 10.40 7.28
N TYR A 642 -7.57 11.51 7.06
CA TYR A 642 -7.86 12.84 7.61
C TYR A 642 -7.87 13.85 6.46
N PHE A 643 -9.07 14.17 5.97
CA PHE A 643 -9.27 14.84 4.69
C PHE A 643 -10.35 15.92 4.75
N ASN A 644 -9.99 17.15 4.37
CA ASN A 644 -10.90 18.24 4.01
C ASN A 644 -10.73 18.66 2.55
N TRP A 645 -11.83 18.72 1.81
CA TRP A 645 -11.89 19.15 0.41
C TRP A 645 -11.68 20.65 0.19
N ASP A 646 -11.69 21.48 1.24
CA ASP A 646 -11.45 22.92 1.12
C ASP A 646 -10.05 23.22 0.55
N GLU A 647 -9.96 23.85 -0.62
CA GLU A 647 -8.68 24.20 -1.27
C GLU A 647 -7.87 25.27 -0.51
N GLU A 648 -8.56 26.11 0.28
CA GLU A 648 -7.96 27.17 1.10
C GLU A 648 -8.40 27.03 2.56
N ALA A 649 -7.60 27.56 3.49
CA ALA A 649 -7.93 27.52 4.91
C ALA A 649 -9.24 28.27 5.21
N ASN A 650 -10.19 27.57 5.84
CA ASN A 650 -11.52 28.08 6.07
C ASN A 650 -11.85 28.14 7.58
N PRO A 651 -11.93 29.34 8.18
CA PRO A 651 -12.17 29.46 9.62
C PRO A 651 -13.59 29.06 10.06
N ASP A 652 -14.52 28.84 9.12
CA ASP A 652 -15.87 28.39 9.41
C ASP A 652 -16.07 26.88 9.14
N HIS A 653 -15.00 26.17 8.74
CA HIS A 653 -14.96 24.73 8.43
C HIS A 653 -13.64 24.11 8.91
N GLN A 654 -13.55 23.84 10.21
CA GLN A 654 -12.31 23.32 10.81
C GLN A 654 -12.54 22.00 11.56
N PHE A 655 -11.44 21.30 11.81
CA PHE A 655 -11.39 20.17 12.73
C PHE A 655 -11.12 20.62 14.17
N ARG A 656 -11.85 20.05 15.15
CA ARG A 656 -11.62 20.28 16.58
C ARG A 656 -11.83 19.04 17.42
N ASN A 657 -10.98 18.83 18.41
CA ASN A 657 -11.03 17.73 19.35
C ASN A 657 -11.15 16.37 18.61
N ILE A 658 -10.24 16.15 17.68
CA ILE A 658 -10.16 14.93 16.89
C ILE A 658 -8.99 14.11 17.43
N SER A 659 -9.21 12.83 17.69
CA SER A 659 -8.20 11.96 18.31
C SER A 659 -8.04 10.66 17.53
N PHE A 660 -6.82 10.41 17.05
CA PHE A 660 -6.38 9.12 16.53
C PHE A 660 -5.37 8.53 17.51
N ARG A 661 -5.77 7.54 18.31
CA ARG A 661 -4.90 7.06 19.38
C ARG A 661 -4.93 5.57 19.68
N ASP A 662 -3.79 5.03 20.13
CA ASP A 662 -3.67 3.61 20.50
C ASP A 662 -4.19 2.70 19.37
N ASN A 663 -3.88 3.01 18.10
CA ASN A 663 -4.22 2.14 16.98
C ASN A 663 -2.98 1.39 16.50
N TYR A 664 -3.16 0.16 16.05
CA TYR A 664 -2.12 -0.58 15.33
C TYR A 664 -2.47 -0.63 13.84
N VAL A 665 -1.53 -0.28 12.98
CA VAL A 665 -1.68 -0.29 11.53
C VAL A 665 -0.56 -1.14 10.94
N PHE A 666 -0.94 -2.19 10.20
CA PHE A 666 -0.01 -3.14 9.62
C PHE A 666 -0.19 -3.25 8.11
N TYR A 667 0.92 -3.21 7.37
CA TYR A 667 1.00 -3.58 5.96
C TYR A 667 0.04 -2.75 5.07
N SER A 668 0.00 -1.44 5.29
CA SER A 668 -0.83 -0.54 4.47
C SER A 668 -0.43 -0.59 3.00
N ALA A 669 -1.40 -0.58 2.08
CA ALA A 669 -1.17 -0.61 0.63
C ALA A 669 -0.24 -1.75 0.13
N MET A 670 -0.19 -2.89 0.84
CA MET A 670 0.60 -4.07 0.44
C MET A 670 -0.25 -5.20 -0.16
N SER A 671 -1.54 -4.95 -0.40
CA SER A 671 -2.44 -5.89 -1.05
C SER A 671 -2.65 -5.45 -2.50
N ASN A 672 -2.47 -6.35 -3.47
CA ASN A 672 -2.42 -5.99 -4.89
C ASN A 672 -3.73 -5.44 -5.47
N TRP A 673 -4.85 -5.55 -4.74
CA TRP A 673 -6.16 -5.10 -5.24
C TRP A 673 -6.58 -3.73 -4.72
N THR A 674 -5.82 -3.14 -3.78
CA THR A 674 -6.14 -1.85 -3.17
C THR A 674 -5.75 -0.68 -4.07
N ASP A 675 -6.39 0.47 -3.85
CA ASP A 675 -6.02 1.72 -4.49
C ASP A 675 -4.79 2.30 -3.79
N ASN A 676 -3.63 2.17 -4.40
CA ASN A 676 -2.38 2.62 -3.79
C ASN A 676 -2.11 4.11 -4.08
N GLY A 677 -3.02 4.79 -4.79
CA GLY A 677 -2.83 6.17 -5.25
C GLY A 677 -1.89 6.35 -6.45
N GLU A 678 -1.26 5.26 -6.92
CA GLU A 678 -0.51 5.21 -8.19
C GLU A 678 -1.41 5.49 -9.41
N GLU A 679 -2.72 5.22 -9.29
CA GLU A 679 -3.68 5.31 -10.39
C GLU A 679 -4.14 6.75 -10.71
N VAL A 680 -3.82 7.76 -9.90
CA VAL A 680 -4.25 9.14 -10.16
C VAL A 680 -3.21 10.14 -9.64
N HIS A 681 -2.45 10.76 -10.55
CA HIS A 681 -1.59 11.93 -10.27
C HIS A 681 -0.42 11.75 -9.28
N GLY A 682 0.14 10.54 -9.12
CA GLY A 682 1.33 10.33 -8.28
C GLY A 682 1.08 10.62 -6.78
N TYR A 683 -0.16 10.50 -6.32
CA TYR A 683 -0.50 10.74 -4.91
C TYR A 683 -0.26 9.47 -4.10
N THR A 684 0.86 9.43 -3.36
CA THR A 684 1.15 8.34 -2.43
C THR A 684 0.11 8.32 -1.29
N THR A 685 -0.53 7.18 -1.03
CA THR A 685 -1.31 6.97 0.21
C THR A 685 -0.40 6.58 1.38
N GLY A 686 -0.93 6.45 2.60
CA GLY A 686 -0.15 5.98 3.74
C GLY A 686 -0.98 5.36 4.87
N SER A 687 -0.29 4.86 5.90
CA SER A 687 -0.95 4.36 7.11
C SER A 687 -1.77 5.46 7.83
N PHE A 688 -1.27 6.70 7.83
CA PHE A 688 -2.00 7.89 8.21
C PHE A 688 -1.93 8.92 7.08
N THR A 689 -3.08 9.20 6.46
CA THR A 689 -3.19 10.02 5.25
C THR A 689 -3.80 11.36 5.60
N ILE A 690 -3.01 12.43 5.50
CA ILE A 690 -3.47 13.83 5.58
C ILE A 690 -3.69 14.31 4.14
N ASP A 691 -4.95 14.27 3.71
CA ASP A 691 -5.34 14.57 2.33
C ASP A 691 -6.09 15.91 2.23
N GLY A 692 -6.21 16.44 1.02
CA GLY A 692 -6.91 17.67 0.68
C GLY A 692 -6.09 18.94 0.85
N GLY A 693 -6.81 20.04 1.09
CA GLY A 693 -6.19 21.33 1.34
C GLY A 693 -5.58 21.41 2.75
N PRO A 694 -5.46 22.59 3.35
CA PRO A 694 -4.62 22.80 4.53
C PRO A 694 -5.18 22.21 5.85
N ASN A 695 -6.31 21.49 5.83
CA ASN A 695 -6.93 20.83 6.99
C ASN A 695 -6.97 21.68 8.27
N MET A 696 -7.51 22.90 8.14
CA MET A 696 -7.53 23.91 9.21
C MET A 696 -8.08 23.34 10.53
N GLN A 697 -7.40 23.64 11.64
CA GLN A 697 -7.71 23.17 12.99
C GLN A 697 -7.25 24.17 14.08
N ASP A 698 -7.69 23.97 15.33
CA ASP A 698 -7.50 24.94 16.43
C ASP A 698 -6.48 24.54 17.52
N GLY A 699 -5.64 23.55 17.23
CA GLY A 699 -4.63 22.97 18.12
C GLY A 699 -5.15 21.83 18.99
N THR A 700 -6.26 21.19 18.61
CA THR A 700 -6.91 20.12 19.39
C THR A 700 -7.04 18.80 18.63
N VAL A 701 -6.41 18.68 17.46
CA VAL A 701 -6.30 17.42 16.72
C VAL A 701 -5.03 16.69 17.15
N GLU A 702 -5.14 15.40 17.50
CA GLU A 702 -4.02 14.60 18.02
C GLU A 702 -3.86 13.25 17.28
N VAL A 703 -2.61 12.81 17.12
CA VAL A 703 -2.23 11.48 16.62
C VAL A 703 -1.23 10.87 17.62
N ARG A 704 -1.71 9.98 18.50
CA ARG A 704 -0.94 9.60 19.69
C ARG A 704 -0.86 8.10 19.96
N ASP A 705 0.30 7.63 20.37
CA ASP A 705 0.52 6.24 20.80
C ASP A 705 0.07 5.20 19.74
N ASN A 706 0.16 5.54 18.45
CA ASN A 706 -0.17 4.61 17.36
C ASN A 706 1.08 3.83 16.92
N VAL A 707 0.86 2.65 16.36
CA VAL A 707 1.90 1.84 15.70
C VAL A 707 1.63 1.84 14.21
N PHE A 708 2.55 2.40 13.44
CA PHE A 708 2.57 2.33 11.98
C PHE A 708 3.66 1.32 11.58
N PHE A 709 3.25 0.16 11.08
CA PHE A 709 4.14 -0.97 10.82
C PHE A 709 4.03 -1.43 9.37
N ALA A 710 5.08 -1.18 8.60
CA ALA A 710 5.24 -1.51 7.19
C ALA A 710 4.13 -0.99 6.27
N ALA A 711 4.52 -0.27 5.23
CA ALA A 711 3.59 0.18 4.20
C ALA A 711 4.22 0.04 2.81
N GLY A 712 3.38 -0.23 1.82
CA GLY A 712 3.74 -0.25 0.40
C GLY A 712 4.27 1.11 -0.04
N GLU A 713 3.55 2.18 0.30
CA GLU A 713 3.91 3.55 -0.06
C GLU A 713 4.70 4.26 1.05
N CYS A 714 4.01 4.75 2.08
CA CYS A 714 4.62 5.42 3.22
C CYS A 714 3.81 5.23 4.51
N LEU A 715 4.38 5.57 5.66
CA LEU A 715 3.66 5.51 6.94
C LEU A 715 2.76 6.74 7.13
N VAL A 716 3.29 7.94 6.86
CA VAL A 716 2.53 9.19 6.96
C VAL A 716 2.61 9.93 5.66
N TYR A 717 1.45 10.18 5.05
CA TYR A 717 1.33 11.00 3.85
C TYR A 717 0.75 12.37 4.20
N ILE A 718 1.31 13.43 3.62
CA ILE A 718 0.80 14.79 3.75
C ILE A 718 0.70 15.45 2.37
N ARG A 719 -0.53 15.67 1.90
CA ARG A 719 -0.74 16.43 0.67
C ARG A 719 -0.31 17.88 0.83
N THR A 720 -0.97 18.60 1.72
CA THR A 720 -0.75 20.04 1.94
C THR A 720 -0.17 20.27 3.34
N TYR A 721 1.15 20.49 3.41
CA TYR A 721 1.88 20.72 4.65
C TYR A 721 1.74 22.17 5.10
N VAL A 722 1.02 22.38 6.21
CA VAL A 722 0.93 23.66 6.91
C VAL A 722 1.22 23.40 8.40
N PRO A 723 2.39 23.81 8.93
CA PRO A 723 2.79 23.52 10.31
C PRO A 723 1.74 23.91 11.35
N GLU A 724 1.02 25.01 11.13
CA GLU A 724 -0.03 25.48 12.05
C GLU A 724 -1.25 24.56 12.13
N TYR A 725 -1.47 23.72 11.11
CA TYR A 725 -2.63 22.84 10.99
C TYR A 725 -2.28 21.36 11.07
N LEU A 726 -1.01 21.02 11.29
CA LEU A 726 -0.63 19.64 11.58
C LEU A 726 -1.28 19.15 12.88
N PRO A 727 -1.76 17.90 12.93
CA PRO A 727 -2.07 17.24 14.19
C PRO A 727 -0.90 17.24 15.17
N ASP A 728 -1.20 17.19 16.47
CA ASP A 728 -0.20 16.99 17.51
C ASP A 728 0.18 15.51 17.59
N PHE A 729 1.36 15.16 17.04
CA PHE A 729 1.91 13.81 17.09
C PHE A 729 2.68 13.58 18.39
N GLU A 730 2.35 12.52 19.15
CA GLU A 730 3.08 12.15 20.37
C GLU A 730 3.09 10.62 20.59
N GLY A 731 4.28 10.05 20.77
CA GLY A 731 4.45 8.68 21.28
C GLY A 731 4.19 7.59 20.23
N ASN A 732 4.18 7.95 18.94
CA ASN A 732 3.91 6.98 17.88
C ASN A 732 5.16 6.13 17.58
N CYS A 733 4.94 4.91 17.08
CA CYS A 733 5.99 4.05 16.56
C CYS A 733 5.92 4.03 15.03
N TYR A 734 7.04 4.32 14.38
CA TYR A 734 7.24 4.37 12.95
C TYR A 734 8.18 3.22 12.54
N ALA A 735 7.60 2.07 12.22
CA ALA A 735 8.33 0.88 11.82
C ALA A 735 8.14 0.64 10.32
N GLN A 736 9.17 0.83 9.51
CA GLN A 736 9.06 0.73 8.05
C GLN A 736 10.31 0.09 7.46
N PHE A 737 10.14 -0.54 6.29
CA PHE A 737 11.26 -1.15 5.59
C PHE A 737 12.36 -0.12 5.31
N SER A 738 13.62 -0.54 5.45
CA SER A 738 14.78 0.32 5.19
C SER A 738 14.80 0.90 3.77
N ASP A 739 14.10 0.25 2.85
CA ASP A 739 14.00 0.57 1.42
C ASP A 739 12.74 1.34 1.04
N ARG A 740 11.91 1.76 2.02
CA ARG A 740 10.69 2.53 1.79
C ARG A 740 10.73 3.91 2.44
N VAL A 741 9.86 4.77 1.94
CA VAL A 741 9.57 6.08 2.51
C VAL A 741 8.81 5.90 3.83
N PHE A 742 9.20 6.67 4.83
CA PHE A 742 8.49 6.74 6.11
C PHE A 742 7.47 7.88 6.06
N LEU A 743 7.92 9.08 5.67
CA LEU A 743 7.10 10.28 5.59
C LEU A 743 7.14 10.81 4.15
N SER A 744 5.98 10.89 3.49
CA SER A 744 5.84 11.42 2.13
C SER A 744 5.03 12.71 2.14
N SER A 745 5.44 13.69 1.33
CA SER A 745 4.64 14.90 1.12
C SER A 745 4.89 15.52 -0.24
N VAL A 746 3.81 15.99 -0.87
CA VAL A 746 3.87 16.79 -2.10
C VAL A 746 4.00 18.30 -1.82
N SER A 747 4.35 18.71 -0.60
CA SER A 747 4.56 20.14 -0.27
C SER A 747 5.60 20.38 0.83
N ALA A 748 6.29 19.32 1.25
CA ALA A 748 7.34 19.32 2.26
C ALA A 748 8.38 18.23 1.94
N PRO A 749 9.56 18.23 2.59
CA PRO A 749 10.55 17.17 2.41
C PRO A 749 9.99 15.77 2.73
N CYS A 750 10.41 14.78 1.96
CA CYS A 750 10.18 13.37 2.25
C CYS A 750 11.30 12.81 3.14
N TYR A 751 10.99 11.79 3.94
CA TYR A 751 11.93 11.15 4.86
C TYR A 751 11.89 9.63 4.73
N TRP A 752 13.06 9.01 4.77
CA TRP A 752 13.27 7.57 4.69
C TRP A 752 14.23 7.12 5.80
N SER A 753 14.63 5.85 5.78
CA SER A 753 15.38 5.22 6.87
C SER A 753 16.62 5.97 7.38
N GLU A 754 17.30 6.76 6.54
CA GLU A 754 18.52 7.50 6.94
C GLU A 754 18.22 8.75 7.77
N ASN A 755 17.18 9.51 7.41
CA ASN A 755 16.88 10.83 8.00
C ASN A 755 15.54 10.90 8.74
N VAL A 756 14.75 9.82 8.79
CA VAL A 756 13.42 9.83 9.41
C VAL A 756 13.42 10.25 10.87
N ALA A 757 14.48 9.97 11.63
CA ALA A 757 14.57 10.41 13.03
C ALA A 757 14.51 11.94 13.16
N GLU A 758 15.05 12.67 12.18
CA GLU A 758 14.91 14.13 12.07
C GLU A 758 13.49 14.50 11.66
N GLY A 759 12.94 13.88 10.60
CA GLY A 759 11.59 14.17 10.12
C GLY A 759 10.49 13.97 11.15
N VAL A 760 10.57 12.90 11.96
CA VAL A 760 9.61 12.66 13.04
C VAL A 760 9.61 13.80 14.06
N VAL A 761 10.76 14.42 14.33
CA VAL A 761 10.87 15.54 15.28
C VAL A 761 10.54 16.87 14.62
N ASP A 762 11.13 17.15 13.46
CA ASP A 762 11.12 18.47 12.84
C ASP A 762 9.89 18.70 11.95
N MET A 763 9.43 17.67 11.23
CA MET A 763 8.23 17.77 10.38
C MET A 763 6.96 17.49 11.16
N LEU A 764 6.92 16.40 11.97
CA LEU A 764 5.72 15.98 12.70
C LEU A 764 5.63 16.53 14.12
N GLY A 765 6.75 16.92 14.75
CA GLY A 765 6.77 17.39 16.14
C GLY A 765 6.82 16.28 17.21
N ASP A 766 6.90 14.99 16.83
CA ASP A 766 6.86 13.86 17.76
C ASP A 766 8.23 13.58 18.40
N SER A 767 8.60 14.40 19.37
CA SER A 767 9.86 14.24 20.12
C SER A 767 9.98 12.93 20.92
N SER A 768 8.89 12.17 21.03
CA SER A 768 8.79 10.89 21.74
C SER A 768 8.65 9.69 20.81
N GLY A 769 8.64 9.92 19.49
CA GLY A 769 8.40 8.88 18.50
C GLY A 769 9.50 7.82 18.49
N GLU A 770 9.11 6.56 18.36
CA GLU A 770 10.01 5.42 18.17
C GLU A 770 10.18 5.15 16.67
N VAL A 771 11.41 5.04 16.17
CA VAL A 771 11.69 4.73 14.76
C VAL A 771 12.37 3.37 14.67
N LEU A 772 11.83 2.48 13.84
CA LEU A 772 12.36 1.15 13.59
C LEU A 772 12.56 0.94 12.08
N SER A 773 13.80 0.66 11.66
CA SER A 773 14.09 0.29 10.28
C SER A 773 14.04 -1.22 10.12
N LEU A 774 13.12 -1.70 9.29
CA LEU A 774 12.78 -3.11 9.14
C LEU A 774 13.44 -3.73 7.91
N SER A 775 13.83 -4.99 7.99
CA SER A 775 14.23 -5.79 6.82
C SER A 775 13.00 -6.35 6.07
N ARG A 776 12.86 -6.01 4.78
CA ARG A 776 11.79 -6.54 3.93
C ARG A 776 11.80 -8.07 3.83
N GLU A 777 12.99 -8.69 3.74
CA GLU A 777 13.10 -10.17 3.64
C GLU A 777 12.47 -10.88 4.84
N ARG A 778 12.57 -10.28 6.02
CA ARG A 778 12.01 -10.86 7.25
C ARG A 778 10.54 -10.51 7.45
N TRP A 779 10.20 -9.24 7.26
CA TRP A 779 8.93 -8.70 7.72
C TRP A 779 7.91 -8.54 6.60
N GLY A 780 8.33 -8.55 5.33
CA GLY A 780 7.45 -8.35 4.16
C GLY A 780 6.39 -9.44 3.98
N ASP A 781 6.73 -10.68 4.35
CA ASP A 781 5.82 -11.84 4.30
C ASP A 781 5.59 -12.44 5.70
N ALA A 782 5.69 -11.62 6.76
CA ALA A 782 5.50 -12.15 8.11
C ALA A 782 4.06 -12.65 8.29
N ASN A 783 3.91 -13.75 9.02
CA ASN A 783 2.58 -14.31 9.29
C ASN A 783 1.78 -13.34 10.18
N TRP A 784 0.68 -12.84 9.63
CA TRP A 784 -0.36 -12.11 10.35
C TRP A 784 -1.38 -13.05 10.98
#